data_AF-A0A1Z4NLK7-F1
#
_entry.id   AF-A0A1Z4NLK7-F1
#
_cell.length_a   1.000
_cell.length_b   1.000
_cell.length_c   1.000
_cell.angle_alpha   90.00
_cell.angle_beta   90.00
_cell.angle_gamma   90.00
#
_symmetry.space_group_name_H-M   'P 1'
#
loop_
_entity.id
_entity.type
_entity.pdbx_description
1 polymer ?
#
loop_
_entity_poly.entity_id
_entity_poly.type
_entity_poly.pdbx_seq_one_letter_code
_entity_poly.pdbx_strand_id
1 'polypeptide(L)'
;MAIVSVFSAWIAAVIFTETIFQSSEPLYDGVPNVENGIPGLIVAIVLGVFCLSSIRQGLVMALLAMAGIGGTIVVILGAVLGLNLGASGLKMVGAGAWRAAAAGIWAIIATVSGAIAVLGATFEARPKLMSVLKITFGIVTISVAIAVFKIANSQPTALIMPALPIAVGVAIALLSMSIYISWRCLLEDKKFTIIQEISRILFTLGGTNFGNANLENADFSQAILKSADLRHANITGTNFHLAKNLDLTRVDGTILSNPPVRDLVVSRRGVRKSYRGCNLQGANLAYADLSDADLTEANISKSLLVGAILERANLTNIQALGTNFQQAYLTAACLENWHIDAKTQLENITCEYIYLRNQQRERHPASGIFREGEFSKLFQVVVDTIDLIFRNGVDWEALIIAIKEVAAKNYTEKLTINSIENKGDGLIVVKVNVSENADKGKIHQDLQQKYQQQLKIIETRYQAELEGKQAQIEIYRQHSAEMTEITKLLAQQGLNYHHLPSRINKLIILTLGEGNFDDGFPVTALVCSHEHPLPMTFTAKLPPAPNILQLYQQWRQIYRSQNWFGRITFDTEDTMTNFSRQELNYYGDQLEINLDNWLNSIQFQPIVRELHSHLTLREQVPIILQTKDIHLQRLPWHLWDFFRHYRQAEIALSTIGERAGKLQFTRHQTRILTILGNSTGIDVEADRQVLEKLPECETVFLVEPTIQELHQQLWDEQGWDIFCFSGHSSSQIDGSTGKMLINQTKLLGIKELKHALTKAIERGLQLAIFNSCDGLGLAKELADLHIPQMIVMREPVPDKVAQEFLKNFLTTFSRGESLYTAVRQARERLEAWEDEFPYATWLPILFQNSAEVGMSWGKLLPDK
;
A
#
# COMPACT_ATOMS: atom_id res chain seq x y z
N MET A 1 51.30 13.84 24.46
CA MET A 1 50.90 12.42 24.31
C MET A 1 51.63 11.67 23.20
N ALA A 2 51.87 12.23 22.00
CA ALA A 2 52.77 11.60 21.01
C ALA A 2 54.16 11.30 21.60
N ILE A 3 54.69 12.19 22.45
CA ILE A 3 55.93 11.95 23.21
C ILE A 3 55.80 10.72 24.13
N VAL A 4 54.65 10.51 24.77
CA VAL A 4 54.39 9.38 25.69
C VAL A 4 54.18 8.07 24.94
N SER A 5 53.54 8.09 23.76
CA SER A 5 53.40 6.88 22.92
C SER A 5 54.69 6.51 22.20
N VAL A 6 55.52 7.52 21.85
CA VAL A 6 56.90 7.30 21.40
C VAL A 6 57.75 6.79 22.56
N PHE A 7 57.56 7.29 23.79
CA PHE A 7 58.23 6.78 25.00
C PHE A 7 57.82 5.35 25.33
N SER A 8 56.55 4.97 25.17
CA SER A 8 56.09 3.60 25.43
C SER A 8 56.51 2.64 24.33
N ALA A 9 56.52 3.06 23.06
CA ALA A 9 57.12 2.30 21.96
C ALA A 9 58.64 2.15 22.14
N TRP A 10 59.31 3.17 22.68
CA TRP A 10 60.72 3.15 23.06
C TRP A 10 60.99 2.19 24.22
N ILE A 11 60.20 2.23 25.30
CA ILE A 11 60.29 1.27 26.41
C ILE A 11 60.02 -0.15 25.92
N ALA A 12 59.02 -0.36 25.06
CA ALA A 12 58.71 -1.67 24.47
C ALA A 12 59.84 -2.20 23.56
N ALA A 13 60.46 -1.33 22.75
CA ALA A 13 61.60 -1.71 21.91
C ALA A 13 62.86 -2.00 22.75
N VAL A 14 63.11 -1.22 23.80
CA VAL A 14 64.22 -1.45 24.76
C VAL A 14 64.02 -2.77 25.50
N ILE A 15 62.82 -3.03 26.02
CA ILE A 15 62.45 -4.30 26.66
C ILE A 15 62.56 -5.45 25.66
N PHE A 16 62.10 -5.29 24.42
CA PHE A 16 62.23 -6.30 23.37
C PHE A 16 63.70 -6.64 23.06
N THR A 17 64.56 -5.63 22.93
CA THR A 17 66.01 -5.86 22.76
C THR A 17 66.62 -6.51 24.00
N GLU A 18 66.22 -6.14 25.21
CA GLU A 18 66.64 -6.79 26.46
C GLU A 18 66.18 -8.25 26.54
N THR A 19 64.97 -8.55 26.06
CA THR A 19 64.39 -9.91 26.09
C THR A 19 65.06 -10.81 25.05
N ILE A 20 65.40 -10.28 23.87
CA ILE A 20 66.24 -10.97 22.87
C ILE A 20 67.67 -11.15 23.39
N PHE A 21 68.23 -10.18 24.13
CA PHE A 21 69.58 -10.32 24.68
C PHE A 21 69.64 -11.28 25.87
N GLN A 22 68.65 -11.29 26.77
CA GLN A 22 68.49 -12.32 27.81
C GLN A 22 68.24 -13.72 27.23
N SER A 23 67.81 -13.81 25.95
CA SER A 23 67.72 -15.08 25.23
C SER A 23 69.07 -15.59 24.70
N SER A 24 70.15 -14.81 24.83
CA SER A 24 71.51 -15.16 24.42
C SER A 24 72.43 -15.62 25.56
N GLU A 25 71.95 -15.62 26.82
CA GLU A 25 72.68 -16.30 27.89
C GLU A 25 72.56 -17.83 27.72
N PRO A 26 73.69 -18.57 27.81
CA PRO A 26 73.67 -20.01 27.64
C PRO A 26 72.82 -20.65 28.74
N LEU A 27 71.86 -21.48 28.35
CA LEU A 27 71.02 -22.20 29.31
C LEU A 27 71.81 -23.23 30.14
N TYR A 28 73.05 -23.58 29.74
CA TYR A 28 74.00 -24.44 30.45
C TYR A 28 75.45 -24.20 29.97
N ASP A 29 76.44 -24.39 30.84
CA ASP A 29 77.86 -24.41 30.48
C ASP A 29 78.20 -25.59 29.55
N GLY A 30 78.75 -25.31 28.36
CA GLY A 30 79.45 -26.30 27.53
C GLY A 30 78.86 -26.67 26.15
N VAL A 31 77.78 -26.04 25.67
CA VAL A 31 77.19 -26.33 24.34
C VAL A 31 77.50 -25.22 23.31
N PRO A 32 77.93 -25.52 22.06
CA PRO A 32 78.29 -24.49 21.09
C PRO A 32 77.07 -23.66 20.63
N ASN A 33 77.28 -22.34 20.53
CA ASN A 33 76.30 -21.27 20.24
C ASN A 33 75.56 -21.32 18.87
N VAL A 34 75.55 -22.44 18.15
CA VAL A 34 74.78 -22.59 16.89
C VAL A 34 73.27 -22.57 17.15
N GLU A 35 72.84 -22.87 18.38
CA GLU A 35 71.43 -22.95 18.77
C GLU A 35 70.76 -21.58 19.02
N ASN A 36 71.53 -20.48 19.12
CA ASN A 36 70.99 -19.12 19.30
C ASN A 36 70.49 -18.47 17.99
N GLY A 37 70.79 -19.06 16.84
CA GLY A 37 70.30 -18.59 15.52
C GLY A 37 68.86 -19.01 15.21
N ILE A 38 68.39 -20.12 15.79
CA ILE A 38 67.07 -20.69 15.50
C ILE A 38 65.94 -19.80 16.03
N PRO A 39 65.96 -19.29 17.28
CA PRO A 39 64.96 -18.34 17.75
C PRO A 39 64.94 -17.04 16.93
N GLY A 40 66.11 -16.53 16.55
CA GLY A 40 66.24 -15.33 15.71
C GLY A 40 65.67 -15.52 14.31
N LEU A 41 65.89 -16.68 13.68
CA LEU A 41 65.34 -17.03 12.37
C LEU A 41 63.81 -17.20 12.44
N ILE A 42 63.30 -17.85 13.49
CA ILE A 42 61.86 -18.01 13.72
C ILE A 42 61.20 -16.63 13.87
N VAL A 43 61.77 -15.75 14.67
CA VAL A 43 61.28 -14.37 14.83
C VAL A 43 61.31 -13.63 13.49
N ALA A 44 62.38 -13.76 12.69
CA ALA A 44 62.47 -13.12 11.37
C ALA A 44 61.41 -13.64 10.38
N ILE A 45 61.15 -14.95 10.35
CA ILE A 45 60.12 -15.56 9.49
C ILE A 45 58.72 -15.11 9.92
N VAL A 46 58.45 -15.19 11.22
CA VAL A 46 57.17 -14.77 11.82
C VAL A 46 56.90 -13.28 11.52
N LEU A 47 57.92 -12.42 11.66
CA LEU A 47 57.84 -11.00 11.29
C LEU A 47 57.65 -10.79 9.78
N GLY A 48 58.36 -11.54 8.95
CA GLY A 48 58.21 -11.48 7.49
C GLY A 48 56.78 -11.82 7.05
N VAL A 49 56.20 -12.88 7.62
CA VAL A 49 54.82 -13.29 7.36
C VAL A 49 53.83 -12.24 7.87
N PHE A 50 54.05 -11.69 9.06
CA PHE A 50 53.22 -10.59 9.58
C PHE A 50 53.23 -9.38 8.64
N CYS A 51 54.39 -8.95 8.17
CA CYS A 51 54.52 -7.83 7.23
C CYS A 51 53.84 -8.12 5.89
N LEU A 52 54.12 -9.28 5.28
CA LEU A 52 53.52 -9.69 4.01
C LEU A 52 51.99 -9.83 4.10
N SER A 53 51.50 -10.46 5.17
CA SER A 53 50.07 -10.63 5.42
C SER A 53 49.38 -9.29 5.67
N SER A 54 50.00 -8.40 6.44
CA SER A 54 49.47 -7.06 6.68
C SER A 54 49.38 -6.24 5.39
N ILE A 55 50.38 -6.33 4.50
CA ILE A 55 50.34 -5.66 3.19
C ILE A 55 49.24 -6.23 2.28
N ARG A 56 49.12 -7.57 2.20
CA ARG A 56 48.20 -8.24 1.28
C ARG A 56 46.75 -8.27 1.78
N GLN A 57 46.55 -8.65 3.02
CA GLN A 57 45.24 -9.01 3.60
C GLN A 57 44.78 -8.03 4.69
N GLY A 58 45.66 -7.17 5.20
CA GLY A 58 45.35 -6.21 6.25
C GLY A 58 45.72 -6.69 7.65
N LEU A 59 45.68 -5.76 8.62
CA LEU A 59 46.26 -5.98 9.94
C LEU A 59 45.56 -7.10 10.74
N VAL A 60 44.22 -7.19 10.64
CA VAL A 60 43.43 -8.20 11.36
C VAL A 60 43.80 -9.60 10.90
N MET A 61 43.87 -9.81 9.58
CA MET A 61 44.24 -11.10 8.99
C MET A 61 45.70 -11.45 9.27
N ALA A 62 46.59 -10.45 9.36
CA ALA A 62 47.95 -10.66 9.78
C ALA A 62 48.05 -11.12 11.24
N LEU A 63 47.27 -10.54 12.16
CA LEU A 63 47.20 -10.96 13.56
C LEU A 63 46.63 -12.38 13.71
N LEU A 64 45.61 -12.74 12.91
CA LEU A 64 45.04 -14.09 12.89
C LEU A 64 46.00 -15.13 12.29
N ALA A 65 46.68 -14.77 11.19
CA ALA A 65 47.70 -15.62 10.57
C ALA A 65 48.86 -15.91 11.55
N MET A 66 49.23 -14.91 12.36
CA MET A 66 50.24 -15.07 13.40
C MET A 66 49.82 -16.04 14.51
N ALA A 67 48.55 -15.99 14.94
CA ALA A 67 48.03 -16.93 15.94
C ALA A 67 48.05 -18.39 15.42
N GLY A 68 47.71 -18.60 14.15
CA GLY A 68 47.75 -19.92 13.51
C GLY A 68 49.17 -20.46 13.26
N ILE A 69 50.10 -19.59 12.85
CA ILE A 69 51.50 -19.95 12.56
C ILE A 69 52.29 -20.19 13.84
N GLY A 70 52.05 -19.41 14.90
CA GLY A 70 52.66 -19.61 16.21
C GLY A 70 52.35 -21.00 16.78
N GLY A 71 51.09 -21.44 16.69
CA GLY A 71 50.70 -22.78 17.15
C GLY A 71 51.34 -23.92 16.34
N THR A 72 51.40 -23.78 15.02
CA THR A 72 51.94 -24.83 14.13
C THR A 72 53.47 -24.95 14.19
N ILE A 73 54.20 -23.84 14.26
CA ILE A 73 55.66 -23.85 14.41
C ILE A 73 56.06 -24.49 15.74
N VAL A 74 55.34 -24.21 16.83
CA VAL A 74 55.61 -24.78 18.16
C VAL A 74 55.36 -26.28 18.19
N VAL A 75 54.30 -26.76 17.52
CA VAL A 75 54.00 -28.20 17.41
C VAL A 75 55.06 -28.93 16.57
N ILE A 76 55.49 -28.34 15.45
CA ILE A 76 56.46 -28.96 14.55
C ILE A 76 57.87 -28.99 15.18
N LEU A 77 58.33 -27.89 15.78
CA LEU A 77 59.63 -27.86 16.49
C LEU A 77 59.61 -28.73 17.75
N GLY A 78 58.48 -28.79 18.46
CA GLY A 78 58.27 -29.68 19.60
C GLY A 78 58.41 -31.16 19.22
N ALA A 79 57.86 -31.54 18.06
CA ALA A 79 57.98 -32.90 17.53
C ALA A 79 59.43 -33.21 17.10
N VAL A 80 60.09 -32.32 16.37
CA VAL A 80 61.45 -32.54 15.83
C VAL A 80 62.52 -32.55 16.93
N LEU A 81 62.45 -31.63 17.90
CA LEU A 81 63.42 -31.54 19.00
C LEU A 81 63.12 -32.55 20.12
N GLY A 82 61.85 -32.90 20.33
CA GLY A 82 61.46 -33.97 21.25
C GLY A 82 61.95 -35.35 20.82
N LEU A 83 62.03 -35.59 19.50
CA LEU A 83 62.60 -36.81 18.92
C LEU A 83 64.12 -36.91 19.06
N ASN A 84 64.85 -35.79 19.07
CA ASN A 84 66.32 -35.77 19.09
C ASN A 84 66.96 -35.49 20.47
N LEU A 85 66.29 -34.79 21.38
CA LEU A 85 66.89 -34.28 22.64
C LEU A 85 66.10 -34.66 23.92
N GLY A 86 65.04 -35.46 23.80
CA GLY A 86 64.26 -35.97 24.94
C GLY A 86 63.55 -34.88 25.77
N ALA A 87 63.29 -35.16 27.05
CA ALA A 87 62.52 -34.26 27.94
C ALA A 87 63.13 -32.85 28.12
N SER A 88 64.45 -32.73 27.97
CA SER A 88 65.21 -31.47 27.92
C SER A 88 64.85 -30.63 26.68
N GLY A 89 64.70 -31.27 25.52
CA GLY A 89 64.26 -30.62 24.28
C GLY A 89 62.84 -30.07 24.37
N LEU A 90 61.92 -30.78 25.04
CA LEU A 90 60.54 -30.31 25.25
C LEU A 90 60.47 -29.07 26.17
N LYS A 91 61.27 -29.04 27.25
CA LYS A 91 61.36 -27.85 28.13
C LYS A 91 61.96 -26.64 27.40
N MET A 92 62.93 -26.88 26.52
CA MET A 92 63.56 -25.86 25.69
C MET A 92 62.60 -25.29 24.64
N VAL A 93 61.77 -26.13 24.03
CA VAL A 93 60.70 -25.70 23.12
C VAL A 93 59.63 -24.91 23.86
N GLY A 94 59.22 -25.32 25.08
CA GLY A 94 58.27 -24.57 25.89
C GLY A 94 58.76 -23.16 26.27
N ALA A 95 60.02 -23.05 26.73
CA ALA A 95 60.62 -21.77 27.08
C ALA A 95 60.93 -20.89 25.85
N GLY A 96 61.42 -21.49 24.76
CA GLY A 96 61.73 -20.81 23.50
C GLY A 96 60.48 -20.36 22.73
N ALA A 97 59.42 -21.17 22.73
CA ALA A 97 58.12 -20.83 22.16
C ALA A 97 57.48 -19.65 22.91
N TRP A 98 57.51 -19.66 24.25
CA TRP A 98 57.03 -18.55 25.06
C TRP A 98 57.80 -17.26 24.78
N ARG A 99 59.13 -17.33 24.68
CA ARG A 99 60.00 -16.20 24.34
C ARG A 99 59.78 -15.67 22.93
N ALA A 100 59.61 -16.55 21.93
CA ALA A 100 59.30 -16.16 20.55
C ALA A 100 57.89 -15.57 20.41
N ALA A 101 56.91 -16.11 21.14
CA ALA A 101 55.56 -15.55 21.22
C ALA A 101 55.56 -14.17 21.90
N ALA A 102 56.27 -14.01 23.01
CA ALA A 102 56.45 -12.73 23.70
C ALA A 102 57.15 -11.71 22.78
N ALA A 103 58.20 -12.12 22.07
CA ALA A 103 58.89 -11.30 21.08
C ALA A 103 57.93 -10.87 19.94
N GLY A 104 57.15 -11.79 19.37
CA GLY A 104 56.15 -11.48 18.35
C GLY A 104 55.10 -10.47 18.84
N ILE A 105 54.61 -10.63 20.07
CA ILE A 105 53.66 -9.71 20.70
C ILE A 105 54.28 -8.31 20.87
N TRP A 106 55.51 -8.22 21.36
CA TRP A 106 56.20 -6.94 21.53
C TRP A 106 56.51 -6.23 20.19
N ALA A 107 56.84 -6.98 19.15
CA ALA A 107 57.06 -6.41 17.81
C ALA A 107 55.75 -5.89 17.19
N ILE A 108 54.62 -6.57 17.43
CA ILE A 108 53.28 -6.08 17.06
C ILE A 108 52.97 -4.79 17.82
N ILE A 109 53.18 -4.77 19.15
CA ILE A 109 52.98 -3.59 19.99
C ILE A 109 53.82 -2.42 19.50
N ALA A 110 55.10 -2.65 19.19
CA ALA A 110 56.00 -1.61 18.67
C ALA A 110 55.55 -1.08 17.30
N THR A 111 55.13 -1.95 16.39
CA THR A 111 54.66 -1.56 15.04
C THR A 111 53.37 -0.75 15.11
N VAL A 112 52.40 -1.19 15.92
CA VAL A 112 51.11 -0.52 16.12
C VAL A 112 51.31 0.81 16.85
N SER A 113 52.10 0.84 17.92
CA SER A 113 52.41 2.07 18.67
C SER A 113 53.18 3.08 17.83
N GLY A 114 54.14 2.61 17.01
CA GLY A 114 54.87 3.42 16.05
C GLY A 114 53.95 4.01 14.97
N ALA A 115 53.03 3.22 14.44
CA ALA A 115 52.06 3.70 13.44
C ALA A 115 51.12 4.77 14.02
N ILE A 116 50.64 4.59 15.25
CA ILE A 116 49.82 5.56 15.99
C ILE A 116 50.60 6.86 16.25
N ALA A 117 51.88 6.75 16.65
CA ALA A 117 52.74 7.90 16.89
C ALA A 117 53.00 8.72 15.62
N VAL A 118 53.28 8.05 14.49
CA VAL A 118 53.49 8.70 13.19
C VAL A 118 52.21 9.39 12.71
N LEU A 119 51.04 8.76 12.87
CA LEU A 119 49.75 9.38 12.58
C LEU A 119 49.50 10.63 13.43
N GLY A 120 49.87 10.60 14.71
CA GLY A 120 49.75 11.78 15.57
C GLY A 120 50.58 12.97 15.14
N ALA A 121 51.80 12.71 14.70
CA ALA A 121 52.69 13.76 14.25
C ALA A 121 52.30 14.32 12.87
N THR A 122 51.63 13.53 12.00
CA THR A 122 51.09 14.02 10.73
C THR A 122 49.83 14.87 10.91
N PHE A 123 49.05 14.63 11.98
CA PHE A 123 47.86 15.42 12.33
C PHE A 123 48.16 16.82 12.88
N GLU A 124 49.38 17.09 13.35
CA GLU A 124 49.78 18.42 13.85
C GLU A 124 50.38 19.37 12.80
N ALA A 125 50.92 18.88 11.69
CA ALA A 125 51.71 19.71 10.77
C ALA A 125 51.66 19.26 9.30
N ARG A 126 50.57 19.57 8.59
CA ARG A 126 50.48 19.29 7.14
C ARG A 126 51.56 19.95 6.24
N PRO A 127 52.30 21.03 6.60
CA PRO A 127 53.40 21.50 5.74
C PRO A 127 54.81 21.08 6.19
N LYS A 128 54.97 20.22 7.21
CA LYS A 128 56.29 19.93 7.81
C LYS A 128 56.58 18.43 7.99
N LEU A 129 56.09 17.60 7.07
CA LEU A 129 56.34 16.16 6.99
C LEU A 129 57.84 15.81 7.11
N MET A 130 58.71 16.61 6.48
CA MET A 130 60.18 16.44 6.48
C MET A 130 60.85 16.68 7.84
N SER A 131 60.32 17.57 8.69
CA SER A 131 60.90 17.86 10.01
C SER A 131 60.51 16.84 11.07
N VAL A 132 59.30 16.28 10.98
CA VAL A 132 58.85 15.18 11.85
C VAL A 132 59.61 13.90 11.53
N LEU A 133 59.79 13.57 10.23
CA LEU A 133 60.65 12.48 9.78
C LEU A 133 62.09 12.62 10.30
N LYS A 134 62.65 13.83 10.37
CA LYS A 134 63.99 14.07 10.97
C LYS A 134 64.04 13.82 12.48
N ILE A 135 62.97 14.08 13.22
CA ILE A 135 62.90 13.87 14.67
C ILE A 135 62.68 12.39 15.01
N THR A 136 61.79 11.69 14.30
CA THR A 136 61.61 10.23 14.46
C THR A 136 62.84 9.46 13.98
N PHE A 137 63.47 9.85 12.87
CA PHE A 137 64.75 9.27 12.42
C PHE A 137 65.88 9.60 13.41
N GLY A 138 65.92 10.82 13.96
CA GLY A 138 66.86 11.25 14.99
C GLY A 138 66.75 10.43 16.28
N ILE A 139 65.54 10.23 16.81
CA ILE A 139 65.31 9.45 18.03
C ILE A 139 65.64 7.96 17.81
N VAL A 140 65.31 7.39 16.64
CA VAL A 140 65.70 6.01 16.29
C VAL A 140 67.22 5.88 16.14
N THR A 141 67.89 6.79 15.43
CA THR A 141 69.36 6.76 15.29
C THR A 141 70.08 6.94 16.62
N ILE A 142 69.56 7.79 17.53
CA ILE A 142 70.09 7.96 18.89
C ILE A 142 69.81 6.71 19.73
N SER A 143 68.64 6.06 19.59
CA SER A 143 68.30 4.85 20.34
C SER A 143 69.11 3.63 19.88
N VAL A 144 69.32 3.48 18.57
CA VAL A 144 70.23 2.48 17.98
C VAL A 144 71.66 2.80 18.40
N ALA A 145 72.08 4.06 18.41
CA ALA A 145 73.42 4.45 18.88
C ALA A 145 73.61 4.19 20.38
N ILE A 146 72.61 4.44 21.24
CA ILE A 146 72.68 4.15 22.69
C ILE A 146 72.68 2.64 22.95
N ALA A 147 71.89 1.86 22.21
CA ALA A 147 71.91 0.40 22.30
C ALA A 147 73.27 -0.16 21.82
N VAL A 148 73.76 0.31 20.67
CA VAL A 148 75.10 -0.02 20.13
C VAL A 148 76.21 0.39 21.10
N PHE A 149 76.10 1.56 21.75
CA PHE A 149 77.09 2.08 22.71
C PHE A 149 77.08 1.31 24.03
N LYS A 150 75.90 0.94 24.56
CA LYS A 150 75.79 0.05 25.73
C LYS A 150 76.35 -1.34 25.42
N ILE A 151 76.09 -1.87 24.23
CA ILE A 151 76.60 -3.17 23.76
C ILE A 151 78.12 -3.12 23.52
N ALA A 152 78.66 -2.00 23.04
CA ALA A 152 80.10 -1.83 22.80
C ALA A 152 80.92 -1.70 24.10
N ASN A 153 80.30 -1.26 25.20
CA ASN A 153 80.99 -0.99 26.48
C ASN A 153 80.87 -2.11 27.53
N SER A 154 80.17 -3.22 27.25
CA SER A 154 79.85 -4.26 28.25
C SER A 154 80.62 -5.60 28.12
N GLN A 155 81.89 -5.60 27.67
CA GLN A 155 82.86 -6.75 27.59
C GLN A 155 83.04 -7.43 26.18
N PRO A 156 84.17 -8.13 25.88
CA PRO A 156 84.86 -8.04 24.59
C PRO A 156 84.33 -8.92 23.42
N THR A 157 83.92 -8.22 22.36
CA THR A 157 84.35 -8.29 20.94
C THR A 157 84.39 -9.58 20.10
N ALA A 158 83.92 -10.77 20.52
CA ALA A 158 83.89 -11.92 19.58
C ALA A 158 82.53 -12.56 19.29
N LEU A 159 81.49 -12.30 20.09
CA LEU A 159 80.22 -13.03 19.97
C LEU A 159 78.98 -12.22 19.56
N ILE A 160 79.09 -10.89 19.44
CA ILE A 160 77.92 -10.02 19.26
C ILE A 160 77.71 -9.58 17.79
N MET A 161 78.66 -9.89 16.90
CA MET A 161 78.65 -9.42 15.51
C MET A 161 77.50 -9.93 14.61
N PRO A 162 76.92 -11.14 14.75
CA PRO A 162 75.80 -11.53 13.91
C PRO A 162 74.44 -11.02 14.42
N ALA A 163 74.32 -10.68 15.72
CA ALA A 163 73.05 -10.24 16.32
C ALA A 163 72.73 -8.77 16.02
N LEU A 164 73.75 -7.91 15.91
CA LEU A 164 73.56 -6.48 15.67
C LEU A 164 72.96 -6.15 14.28
N PRO A 165 73.41 -6.76 13.17
CA PRO A 165 72.78 -6.57 11.86
C PRO A 165 71.33 -7.06 11.82
N ILE A 166 71.02 -8.16 12.53
CA ILE A 166 69.67 -8.70 12.62
C ILE A 166 68.76 -7.74 13.41
N ALA A 167 69.22 -7.24 14.56
CA ALA A 167 68.47 -6.28 15.37
C ALA A 167 68.21 -4.96 14.63
N VAL A 168 69.22 -4.44 13.91
CA VAL A 168 69.10 -3.24 13.07
C VAL A 168 68.16 -3.50 11.89
N GLY A 169 68.26 -4.65 11.24
CA GLY A 169 67.37 -5.06 10.14
C GLY A 169 65.91 -5.19 10.58
N VAL A 170 65.66 -5.80 11.74
CA VAL A 170 64.32 -5.90 12.34
C VAL A 170 63.78 -4.51 12.69
N ALA A 171 64.59 -3.65 13.31
CA ALA A 171 64.17 -2.28 13.62
C ALA A 171 63.78 -1.47 12.36
N ILE A 172 64.58 -1.55 11.29
CA ILE A 172 64.28 -0.92 10.00
C ILE A 172 62.99 -1.48 9.37
N ALA A 173 62.80 -2.81 9.43
CA ALA A 173 61.61 -3.46 8.91
C ALA A 173 60.34 -3.03 9.67
N LEU A 174 60.38 -2.96 11.00
CA LEU A 174 59.24 -2.52 11.82
C LEU A 174 58.93 -1.04 11.59
N LEU A 175 59.96 -0.18 11.47
CA LEU A 175 59.77 1.24 11.18
C LEU A 175 59.19 1.50 9.79
N SER A 176 59.71 0.81 8.77
CA SER A 176 59.17 0.91 7.41
C SER A 176 57.72 0.41 7.37
N MET A 177 57.40 -0.63 8.13
CA MET A 177 56.05 -1.13 8.30
C MET A 177 55.13 -0.14 9.02
N SER A 178 55.58 0.50 10.10
CA SER A 178 54.82 1.55 10.78
C SER A 178 54.54 2.73 9.85
N ILE A 179 55.53 3.18 9.07
CA ILE A 179 55.35 4.25 8.07
C ILE A 179 54.37 3.82 6.98
N TYR A 180 54.48 2.58 6.48
CA TYR A 180 53.56 2.03 5.49
C TYR A 180 52.13 2.00 6.01
N ILE A 181 51.92 1.44 7.21
CA ILE A 181 50.60 1.39 7.85
C ILE A 181 50.04 2.80 8.05
N SER A 182 50.84 3.75 8.55
CA SER A 182 50.42 5.14 8.72
C SER A 182 50.04 5.79 7.38
N TRP A 183 50.81 5.56 6.32
CA TRP A 183 50.49 6.04 4.97
C TRP A 183 49.16 5.46 4.45
N ARG A 184 48.94 4.14 4.62
CA ARG A 184 47.68 3.48 4.25
C ARG A 184 46.50 3.97 5.08
N CYS A 185 46.71 4.24 6.37
CA CYS A 185 45.70 4.84 7.25
C CYS A 185 45.31 6.25 6.79
N LEU A 186 46.24 7.06 6.30
CA LEU A 186 45.96 8.41 5.74
C LEU A 186 45.15 8.34 4.44
N LEU A 187 45.23 7.24 3.71
CA LEU A 187 44.45 6.99 2.49
C LEU A 187 43.08 6.32 2.78
N GLU A 188 42.65 6.28 4.04
CA GLU A 188 41.39 5.65 4.46
C GLU A 188 41.24 4.17 4.05
N ASP A 189 42.35 3.42 3.98
CA ASP A 189 42.33 2.02 3.60
C ASP A 189 41.61 1.14 4.64
N LYS A 190 40.55 0.45 4.19
CA LYS A 190 39.73 -0.47 5.01
C LYS A 190 40.54 -1.58 5.69
N LYS A 191 41.73 -1.91 5.20
CA LYS A 191 42.62 -2.93 5.79
C LYS A 191 43.21 -2.56 7.15
N PHE A 192 43.20 -1.27 7.52
CA PHE A 192 43.86 -0.73 8.72
C PHE A 192 42.94 0.11 9.62
N THR A 193 41.62 -0.05 9.49
CA THR A 193 40.59 0.70 10.23
C THR A 193 40.76 0.65 11.75
N ILE A 194 41.19 -0.47 12.33
CA ILE A 194 41.42 -0.59 13.78
C ILE A 194 42.49 0.42 14.26
N ILE A 195 43.56 0.62 13.50
CA ILE A 195 44.60 1.59 13.86
C ILE A 195 44.08 3.02 13.74
N GLN A 196 43.23 3.30 12.76
CA GLN A 196 42.57 4.59 12.63
C GLN A 196 41.66 4.87 13.84
N GLU A 197 40.87 3.90 14.28
CA GLU A 197 39.99 4.03 15.45
C GLU A 197 40.77 4.29 16.73
N ILE A 198 41.78 3.46 17.02
CA ILE A 198 42.65 3.62 18.20
C ILE A 198 43.35 4.99 18.17
N SER A 199 43.83 5.39 16.99
CA SER A 199 44.45 6.71 16.80
C SER A 199 43.46 7.82 17.14
N ARG A 200 42.25 7.82 16.55
CA ARG A 200 41.21 8.82 16.85
C ARG A 200 40.88 8.87 18.34
N ILE A 201 40.71 7.73 19.01
CA ILE A 201 40.45 7.67 20.46
C ILE A 201 41.55 8.37 21.24
N LEU A 202 42.82 8.04 20.97
CA LEU A 202 43.96 8.63 21.65
C LEU A 202 44.12 10.12 21.32
N PHE A 203 43.80 10.57 20.10
CA PHE A 203 43.86 11.98 19.73
C PHE A 203 42.73 12.81 20.35
N THR A 204 41.57 12.23 20.63
CA THR A 204 40.48 12.93 21.33
C THR A 204 40.65 12.99 22.85
N LEU A 205 41.60 12.24 23.41
CA LEU A 205 41.84 12.23 24.85
C LEU A 205 42.33 13.63 25.30
N GLY A 206 41.48 14.34 26.07
CA GLY A 206 41.76 15.72 26.51
C GLY A 206 41.40 16.83 25.51
N GLY A 207 40.73 16.51 24.41
CA GLY A 207 40.15 17.50 23.49
C GLY A 207 38.71 17.89 23.85
N THR A 208 38.10 18.77 23.04
CA THR A 208 36.74 19.26 23.29
C THR A 208 35.71 18.16 23.06
N ASN A 209 34.94 17.85 24.10
CA ASN A 209 33.92 16.81 24.06
C ASN A 209 32.54 17.41 23.79
N PHE A 210 32.02 17.17 22.60
CA PHE A 210 30.65 17.44 22.18
C PHE A 210 29.82 16.15 22.10
N GLY A 211 30.30 15.03 22.64
CA GLY A 211 29.61 13.75 22.58
C GLY A 211 28.24 13.84 23.26
N ASN A 212 27.19 13.41 22.54
CA ASN A 212 25.79 13.54 22.92
C ASN A 212 25.29 15.00 23.09
N ALA A 213 26.08 16.01 22.72
CA ALA A 213 25.65 17.40 22.79
C ALA A 213 24.57 17.70 21.74
N ASN A 214 23.70 18.67 22.04
CA ASN A 214 22.83 19.26 21.02
C ASN A 214 23.58 20.40 20.33
N LEU A 215 23.98 20.20 19.08
CA LEU A 215 24.67 21.16 18.22
C LEU A 215 23.79 21.64 17.07
N GLU A 216 22.47 21.51 17.22
CA GLU A 216 21.52 21.92 16.20
C GLU A 216 21.75 23.38 15.77
N ASN A 217 21.92 23.60 14.47
CA ASN A 217 22.21 24.89 13.85
C ASN A 217 23.48 25.60 14.34
N ALA A 218 24.40 24.90 15.03
CA ALA A 218 25.69 25.47 15.42
C ALA A 218 26.56 25.78 14.19
N ASP A 219 27.41 26.80 14.29
CA ASP A 219 28.32 27.19 13.21
C ASP A 219 29.78 26.81 13.55
N PHE A 220 30.30 25.83 12.83
CA PHE A 220 31.72 25.42 12.83
C PHE A 220 32.41 25.79 11.51
N SER A 221 31.85 26.71 10.73
CA SER A 221 32.48 27.11 9.48
C SER A 221 33.87 27.66 9.73
N GLN A 222 34.83 27.19 8.93
CA GLN A 222 36.26 27.49 9.06
C GLN A 222 36.91 27.11 10.41
N ALA A 223 36.18 26.47 11.33
CA ALA A 223 36.68 26.06 12.63
C ALA A 223 37.76 24.99 12.48
N ILE A 224 38.67 24.94 13.46
CA ILE A 224 39.70 23.90 13.53
C ILE A 224 39.28 22.89 14.59
N LEU A 225 38.71 21.76 14.16
CA LEU A 225 38.19 20.69 15.02
C LEU A 225 39.28 19.67 15.35
N LYS A 226 40.38 20.14 15.94
CA LYS A 226 41.45 19.26 16.40
C LYS A 226 40.99 18.54 17.67
N SER A 227 41.10 17.21 17.68
CA SER A 227 40.84 16.39 18.87
C SER A 227 39.40 16.49 19.42
N ALA A 228 38.43 16.89 18.59
CA ALA A 228 37.04 16.97 19.01
C ALA A 228 36.39 15.57 19.08
N ASP A 229 35.41 15.41 19.96
CA ASP A 229 34.52 14.24 20.02
C ASP A 229 33.08 14.70 19.75
N LEU A 230 32.51 14.29 18.61
CA LEU A 230 31.14 14.55 18.16
C LEU A 230 30.26 13.29 18.23
N ARG A 231 30.70 12.23 18.91
CA ARG A 231 29.95 10.96 18.89
C ARG A 231 28.53 11.14 19.41
N HIS A 232 27.56 10.65 18.65
CA HIS A 232 26.14 10.76 18.96
C HIS A 232 25.63 12.19 19.20
N ALA A 233 26.38 13.23 18.79
CA ALA A 233 25.92 14.61 18.88
C ALA A 233 24.77 14.83 17.88
N ASN A 234 23.76 15.62 18.27
CA ASN A 234 22.76 16.10 17.33
C ASN A 234 23.37 17.22 16.50
N ILE A 235 23.76 16.92 15.27
CA ILE A 235 24.41 17.86 14.34
C ILE A 235 23.47 18.35 13.22
N THR A 236 22.16 18.33 13.48
CA THR A 236 21.15 18.79 12.51
C THR A 236 21.35 20.27 12.20
N GLY A 237 21.49 20.64 10.92
CA GLY A 237 21.70 22.01 10.46
C GLY A 237 23.09 22.58 10.78
N THR A 238 23.97 21.84 11.46
CA THR A 238 25.30 22.32 11.84
C THR A 238 26.14 22.66 10.62
N ASN A 239 26.71 23.86 10.58
CA ASN A 239 27.52 24.34 9.46
C ASN A 239 28.99 23.89 9.63
N PHE A 240 29.44 22.96 8.80
CA PHE A 240 30.85 22.50 8.76
C PHE A 240 31.65 23.08 7.58
N HIS A 241 31.12 24.09 6.88
CA HIS A 241 31.74 24.60 5.67
C HIS A 241 33.19 25.07 5.92
N LEU A 242 34.15 24.51 5.19
CA LEU A 242 35.59 24.77 5.35
C LEU A 242 36.17 24.44 6.73
N ALA A 243 35.45 23.68 7.57
CA ALA A 243 35.99 23.18 8.83
C ALA A 243 37.22 22.31 8.57
N LYS A 244 38.27 22.51 9.36
CA LYS A 244 39.55 21.80 9.25
C LYS A 244 39.60 20.68 10.28
N ASN A 245 40.23 19.57 9.90
CA ASN A 245 40.48 18.40 10.75
C ASN A 245 39.22 17.62 11.20
N LEU A 246 38.09 17.80 10.51
CA LEU A 246 36.88 17.02 10.77
C LEU A 246 37.08 15.52 10.46
N ASP A 247 38.01 15.19 9.56
CA ASP A 247 38.48 13.83 9.28
C ASP A 247 39.12 13.14 10.49
N LEU A 248 39.59 13.93 11.46
CA LEU A 248 40.30 13.50 12.67
C LEU A 248 39.43 13.51 13.92
N THR A 249 38.20 14.01 13.78
CA THR A 249 37.21 14.09 14.84
C THR A 249 36.55 12.72 15.01
N ARG A 250 36.19 12.36 16.25
CA ARG A 250 35.34 11.18 16.48
C ARG A 250 33.92 11.54 16.14
N VAL A 251 33.33 10.84 15.19
CA VAL A 251 32.03 11.20 14.61
C VAL A 251 31.04 10.04 14.63
N ASP A 252 31.38 8.97 15.35
CA ASP A 252 30.60 7.74 15.39
C ASP A 252 29.15 8.03 15.82
N GLY A 253 28.18 7.45 15.10
CA GLY A 253 26.76 7.70 15.36
C GLY A 253 26.23 9.03 14.82
N THR A 254 26.95 9.68 13.91
CA THR A 254 26.49 10.89 13.19
C THR A 254 26.58 10.68 11.67
N ILE A 255 25.97 11.58 10.87
CA ILE A 255 26.09 11.53 9.39
C ILE A 255 27.53 11.66 8.89
N LEU A 256 28.43 12.21 9.70
CA LEU A 256 29.84 12.42 9.37
C LEU A 256 30.67 11.12 9.40
N SER A 257 30.11 10.01 9.91
CA SER A 257 30.74 8.69 9.84
C SER A 257 30.94 8.21 8.39
N ASN A 258 30.17 8.74 7.44
CA ASN A 258 30.31 8.45 6.01
C ASN A 258 31.30 9.45 5.37
N PRO A 259 32.49 9.02 4.88
CA PRO A 259 33.49 9.94 4.37
C PRO A 259 33.04 10.80 3.17
N PRO A 260 32.33 10.26 2.15
CA PRO A 260 31.69 11.07 1.12
C PRO A 260 30.78 12.18 1.68
N VAL A 261 29.93 11.89 2.67
CA VAL A 261 29.03 12.88 3.29
C VAL A 261 29.83 13.93 4.06
N ARG A 262 30.85 13.50 4.81
CA ARG A 262 31.76 14.41 5.53
C ARG A 262 32.51 15.35 4.58
N ASP A 263 33.02 14.86 3.47
CA ASP A 263 33.65 15.70 2.44
C ASP A 263 32.65 16.69 1.82
N LEU A 264 31.41 16.24 1.58
CA LEU A 264 30.36 17.10 1.03
C LEU A 264 30.01 18.27 1.97
N VAL A 265 29.75 18.02 3.25
CA VAL A 265 29.36 19.10 4.20
C VAL A 265 30.49 20.09 4.47
N VAL A 266 31.75 19.68 4.33
CA VAL A 266 32.91 20.56 4.47
C VAL A 266 33.17 21.35 3.19
N SER A 267 33.23 20.66 2.05
CA SER A 267 33.66 21.26 0.79
C SER A 267 32.54 21.94 0.02
N ARG A 268 31.28 21.55 0.24
CA ARG A 268 30.10 21.91 -0.56
C ARG A 268 30.24 21.55 -2.05
N ARG A 269 31.13 20.61 -2.39
CA ARG A 269 31.40 20.17 -3.78
C ARG A 269 31.06 18.69 -3.96
N GLY A 270 29.87 18.44 -4.50
CA GLY A 270 29.30 17.13 -4.80
C GLY A 270 29.18 16.78 -6.29
N VAL A 271 29.65 17.65 -7.18
CA VAL A 271 29.52 17.49 -8.64
C VAL A 271 29.98 16.11 -9.13
N ARG A 272 29.10 15.40 -9.85
CA ARG A 272 29.34 14.04 -10.41
C ARG A 272 29.78 12.97 -9.40
N LYS A 273 29.51 13.17 -8.10
CA LYS A 273 29.77 12.17 -7.06
C LYS A 273 28.53 11.33 -6.80
N SER A 274 28.74 10.13 -6.27
CA SER A 274 27.65 9.24 -5.83
C SER A 274 27.52 9.28 -4.31
N TYR A 275 26.29 9.48 -3.87
CA TYR A 275 25.79 9.45 -2.51
C TYR A 275 24.65 8.44 -2.39
N ARG A 276 24.60 7.46 -3.29
CA ARG A 276 23.55 6.44 -3.34
C ARG A 276 23.39 5.74 -1.99
N GLY A 277 22.17 5.72 -1.47
CA GLY A 277 21.83 5.11 -0.18
C GLY A 277 22.49 5.75 1.05
N CYS A 278 23.14 6.91 0.92
CA CYS A 278 23.79 7.57 2.04
C CYS A 278 22.78 8.23 2.98
N ASN A 279 23.10 8.28 4.28
CA ASN A 279 22.37 9.08 5.24
C ASN A 279 23.00 10.47 5.35
N LEU A 280 22.27 11.49 4.90
CA LEU A 280 22.59 12.91 5.00
C LEU A 280 21.55 13.65 5.86
N GLN A 281 20.76 12.95 6.68
CA GLN A 281 19.69 13.55 7.47
C GLN A 281 20.23 14.73 8.32
N GLY A 282 19.58 15.89 8.20
CA GLY A 282 19.98 17.09 8.91
C GLY A 282 21.25 17.76 8.39
N ALA A 283 21.80 17.37 7.23
CA ALA A 283 23.03 17.97 6.73
C ALA A 283 22.83 19.45 6.34
N ASN A 284 23.79 20.31 6.67
CA ASN A 284 23.85 21.66 6.12
C ASN A 284 24.59 21.66 4.77
N LEU A 285 23.82 21.71 3.69
CA LEU A 285 24.25 21.69 2.29
C LEU A 285 23.86 22.99 1.56
N ALA A 286 23.65 24.09 2.31
CA ALA A 286 23.30 25.37 1.71
C ALA A 286 24.39 25.80 0.71
N TYR A 287 24.00 26.21 -0.49
CA TYR A 287 24.91 26.59 -1.58
C TYR A 287 25.88 25.49 -2.04
N ALA A 288 25.58 24.21 -1.77
CA ALA A 288 26.37 23.10 -2.27
C ALA A 288 26.13 22.88 -3.76
N ASP A 289 27.20 22.59 -4.50
CA ASP A 289 27.14 22.20 -5.90
C ASP A 289 27.09 20.67 -6.01
N LEU A 290 25.88 20.16 -6.27
CA LEU A 290 25.50 18.75 -6.44
C LEU A 290 25.14 18.47 -7.92
N SER A 291 25.64 19.27 -8.86
CA SER A 291 25.37 19.07 -10.29
C SER A 291 25.78 17.66 -10.74
N ASP A 292 24.90 16.97 -11.45
CA ASP A 292 25.11 15.60 -11.95
C ASP A 292 25.42 14.57 -10.85
N ALA A 293 25.09 14.85 -9.58
CA ALA A 293 25.29 13.92 -8.47
C ALA A 293 24.25 12.78 -8.48
N ASP A 294 24.65 11.59 -8.04
CA ASP A 294 23.75 10.45 -7.84
C ASP A 294 23.36 10.33 -6.36
N LEU A 295 22.13 10.72 -6.03
CA LEU A 295 21.53 10.69 -4.70
C LEU A 295 20.43 9.62 -4.60
N THR A 296 20.45 8.63 -5.49
CA THR A 296 19.46 7.54 -5.52
C THR A 296 19.33 6.89 -4.13
N GLU A 297 18.11 6.72 -3.63
CA GLU A 297 17.83 6.10 -2.31
C GLU A 297 18.48 6.79 -1.10
N ALA A 298 19.05 8.00 -1.25
CA ALA A 298 19.65 8.72 -0.13
C ALA A 298 18.59 9.26 0.85
N ASN A 299 18.97 9.47 2.11
CA ASN A 299 18.13 10.16 3.08
C ASN A 299 18.67 11.57 3.36
N ILE A 300 17.99 12.59 2.85
CA ILE A 300 18.31 14.01 3.06
C ILE A 300 17.29 14.70 3.98
N SER A 301 16.44 13.95 4.69
CA SER A 301 15.39 14.52 5.56
C SER A 301 15.96 15.56 6.53
N LYS A 302 15.27 16.68 6.74
CA LYS A 302 15.69 17.81 7.58
C LYS A 302 16.98 18.52 7.15
N SER A 303 17.51 18.25 5.96
CA SER A 303 18.72 18.92 5.46
C SER A 303 18.42 20.36 5.02
N LEU A 304 19.45 21.21 5.05
CA LEU A 304 19.40 22.57 4.52
C LEU A 304 20.06 22.58 3.14
N LEU A 305 19.30 22.74 2.07
CA LEU A 305 19.75 22.83 0.67
C LEU A 305 19.47 24.22 0.08
N VAL A 306 19.40 25.25 0.95
CA VAL A 306 19.14 26.64 0.52
C VAL A 306 20.17 27.07 -0.52
N GLY A 307 19.72 27.44 -1.73
CA GLY A 307 20.60 27.86 -2.81
C GLY A 307 21.50 26.76 -3.40
N ALA A 308 21.25 25.48 -3.09
CA ALA A 308 22.05 24.37 -3.62
C ALA A 308 21.80 24.15 -5.13
N ILE A 309 22.85 23.75 -5.84
CA ILE A 309 22.79 23.46 -7.28
C ILE A 309 22.62 21.96 -7.47
N LEU A 310 21.43 21.51 -7.86
CA LEU A 310 21.05 20.11 -8.08
C LEU A 310 20.76 19.83 -9.57
N GLU A 311 21.35 20.63 -10.47
CA GLU A 311 21.14 20.46 -11.91
C GLU A 311 21.55 19.06 -12.38
N ARG A 312 20.68 18.39 -13.13
CA ARG A 312 20.90 17.02 -13.64
C ARG A 312 21.19 15.97 -12.55
N ALA A 313 20.94 16.29 -11.28
CA ALA A 313 21.11 15.33 -10.20
C ALA A 313 20.06 14.21 -10.30
N ASN A 314 20.45 13.00 -9.91
CA ASN A 314 19.54 11.87 -9.80
C ASN A 314 19.02 11.76 -8.36
N LEU A 315 17.75 12.11 -8.14
CA LEU A 315 17.07 12.09 -6.85
C LEU A 315 16.04 10.95 -6.76
N THR A 316 16.20 9.89 -7.57
CA THR A 316 15.29 8.75 -7.59
C THR A 316 15.19 8.06 -6.23
N ASN A 317 13.97 7.81 -5.75
CA ASN A 317 13.68 7.17 -4.46
C ASN A 317 14.29 7.86 -3.22
N ILE A 318 14.64 9.14 -3.30
CA ILE A 318 15.22 9.88 -2.17
C ILE A 318 14.20 10.10 -1.04
N GLN A 319 14.66 10.17 0.21
CA GLN A 319 13.87 10.59 1.37
C GLN A 319 14.22 12.05 1.72
N ALA A 320 13.29 12.98 1.50
CA ALA A 320 13.51 14.42 1.64
C ALA A 320 12.52 15.11 2.59
N LEU A 321 12.03 14.40 3.61
CA LEU A 321 11.07 14.90 4.60
C LEU A 321 11.63 16.09 5.40
N GLY A 322 10.91 17.20 5.48
CA GLY A 322 11.34 18.41 6.20
C GLY A 322 12.57 19.09 5.63
N THR A 323 12.93 18.82 4.37
CA THR A 323 14.14 19.36 3.75
C THR A 323 13.90 20.78 3.24
N ASN A 324 14.88 21.66 3.42
CA ASN A 324 14.79 23.03 2.93
C ASN A 324 15.46 23.17 1.54
N PHE A 325 14.68 23.25 0.47
CA PHE A 325 15.15 23.49 -0.91
C PHE A 325 14.98 24.95 -1.37
N GLN A 326 14.81 25.91 -0.45
CA GLN A 326 14.60 27.30 -0.84
C GLN A 326 15.71 27.79 -1.78
N GLN A 327 15.36 28.44 -2.88
CA GLN A 327 16.33 28.96 -3.87
C GLN A 327 17.21 27.89 -4.53
N ALA A 328 16.90 26.60 -4.40
CA ALA A 328 17.68 25.54 -5.04
C ALA A 328 17.48 25.54 -6.57
N TYR A 329 18.48 25.04 -7.29
CA TYR A 329 18.46 24.89 -8.75
C TYR A 329 18.22 23.43 -9.11
N LEU A 330 17.10 23.10 -9.74
CA LEU A 330 16.67 21.72 -10.01
C LEU A 330 16.54 21.37 -11.50
N THR A 331 17.00 22.25 -12.39
CA THR A 331 16.88 22.04 -13.84
C THR A 331 17.48 20.69 -14.26
N ALA A 332 16.67 19.91 -14.99
CA ALA A 332 16.97 18.57 -15.50
C ALA A 332 17.21 17.49 -14.44
N ALA A 333 16.88 17.72 -13.16
CA ALA A 333 16.95 16.70 -12.13
C ALA A 333 15.90 15.58 -12.35
N CYS A 334 16.20 14.36 -11.89
CA CYS A 334 15.27 13.23 -11.90
C CYS A 334 14.63 13.05 -10.52
N LEU A 335 13.30 13.22 -10.44
CA LEU A 335 12.51 13.19 -9.19
C LEU A 335 11.62 11.94 -9.06
N GLU A 336 11.98 10.85 -9.74
CA GLU A 336 11.19 9.60 -9.71
C GLU A 336 11.05 9.09 -8.27
N ASN A 337 9.81 9.02 -7.78
CA ASN A 337 9.48 8.57 -6.42
C ASN A 337 10.29 9.27 -5.31
N TRP A 338 10.61 10.55 -5.46
CA TRP A 338 11.16 11.32 -4.34
C TRP A 338 10.09 11.49 -3.23
N HIS A 339 10.48 11.40 -1.97
CA HIS A 339 9.56 11.47 -0.83
C HIS A 339 9.71 12.82 -0.13
N ILE A 340 8.65 13.62 -0.13
CA ILE A 340 8.58 14.96 0.47
C ILE A 340 7.35 15.07 1.39
N ASP A 341 7.31 16.06 2.27
CA ASP A 341 6.19 16.31 3.20
C ASP A 341 5.87 17.80 3.37
N ALA A 342 4.84 18.12 4.15
CA ALA A 342 4.45 19.49 4.54
C ALA A 342 5.58 20.38 5.08
N LYS A 343 6.62 19.79 5.66
CA LYS A 343 7.74 20.53 6.23
C LYS A 343 8.84 20.81 5.19
N THR A 344 8.71 20.23 4.00
CA THR A 344 9.66 20.39 2.90
C THR A 344 9.44 21.74 2.23
N GLN A 345 10.46 22.59 2.25
CA GLN A 345 10.36 23.98 1.78
C GLN A 345 10.79 24.06 0.31
N LEU A 346 9.87 24.47 -0.56
CA LEU A 346 10.06 24.51 -2.02
C LEU A 346 9.94 25.94 -2.59
N GLU A 347 10.13 26.98 -1.79
CA GLU A 347 9.96 28.37 -2.23
C GLU A 347 11.14 28.85 -3.08
N ASN A 348 10.84 29.65 -4.10
CA ASN A 348 11.84 30.28 -4.99
C ASN A 348 12.78 29.29 -5.71
N ILE A 349 12.35 28.05 -5.94
CA ILE A 349 13.13 27.08 -6.72
C ILE A 349 13.31 27.58 -8.16
N THR A 350 14.56 27.54 -8.62
CA THR A 350 14.90 27.82 -10.02
C THR A 350 14.95 26.50 -10.78
N CYS A 351 13.97 26.27 -11.65
CA CYS A 351 13.89 25.03 -12.41
C CYS A 351 13.22 25.30 -13.76
N GLU A 352 13.89 24.97 -14.86
CA GLU A 352 13.27 25.05 -16.18
C GLU A 352 12.43 23.82 -16.48
N TYR A 353 12.92 22.62 -16.17
CA TYR A 353 12.21 21.35 -16.35
C TYR A 353 12.84 20.26 -15.47
N ILE A 354 12.12 19.17 -15.25
CA ILE A 354 12.58 17.97 -14.52
C ILE A 354 12.22 16.71 -15.30
N TYR A 355 12.68 15.56 -14.81
CA TYR A 355 12.22 14.23 -15.24
C TYR A 355 11.50 13.53 -14.09
N LEU A 356 10.30 13.01 -14.34
CA LEU A 356 9.53 12.24 -13.36
C LEU A 356 9.89 10.75 -13.37
N ARG A 357 10.69 10.31 -14.35
CA ARG A 357 11.18 8.94 -14.46
C ARG A 357 12.65 8.88 -14.89
N ASN A 358 13.36 7.90 -14.36
CA ASN A 358 14.78 7.69 -14.64
C ASN A 358 15.03 7.44 -16.14
N GLN A 359 16.29 7.62 -16.55
CA GLN A 359 16.72 7.67 -17.95
C GLN A 359 16.10 8.84 -18.72
N GLN A 360 15.88 9.97 -18.04
CA GLN A 360 15.37 11.21 -18.66
C GLN A 360 14.02 11.01 -19.35
N ARG A 361 13.16 10.17 -18.76
CA ARG A 361 11.81 9.91 -19.25
C ARG A 361 10.81 10.79 -18.51
N GLU A 362 9.67 11.04 -19.14
CA GLU A 362 8.60 11.86 -18.55
C GLU A 362 9.10 13.25 -18.12
N ARG A 363 9.66 14.00 -19.10
CA ARG A 363 10.05 15.40 -18.91
C ARG A 363 8.82 16.22 -18.51
N HIS A 364 8.94 17.04 -17.47
CA HIS A 364 7.91 17.97 -17.05
C HIS A 364 8.47 19.41 -16.94
N PRO A 365 7.81 20.44 -17.50
CA PRO A 365 6.66 20.32 -18.42
C PRO A 365 7.07 19.56 -19.70
N ALA A 366 6.12 18.89 -20.36
CA ALA A 366 6.41 18.06 -21.54
C ALA A 366 7.10 18.85 -22.67
N SER A 367 6.83 20.15 -22.75
CA SER A 367 7.56 21.12 -23.58
C SER A 367 7.64 22.48 -22.87
N GLY A 368 8.58 23.33 -23.26
CA GLY A 368 8.79 24.64 -22.63
C GLY A 368 9.52 24.57 -21.28
N ILE A 369 9.39 25.65 -20.50
CA ILE A 369 9.98 25.80 -19.16
C ILE A 369 8.88 26.07 -18.12
N PHE A 370 9.11 25.68 -16.86
CA PHE A 370 8.23 26.07 -15.76
C PHE A 370 8.13 27.60 -15.65
N ARG A 371 6.91 28.08 -15.43
CA ARG A 371 6.66 29.47 -15.03
C ARG A 371 6.91 29.63 -13.53
N GLU A 372 7.03 30.88 -13.10
CA GLU A 372 7.25 31.21 -11.69
C GLU A 372 6.17 30.55 -10.79
N GLY A 373 6.62 29.79 -9.79
CA GLY A 373 5.76 29.05 -8.86
C GLY A 373 5.11 27.77 -9.40
N GLU A 374 5.25 27.44 -10.69
CA GLU A 374 4.65 26.24 -11.29
C GLU A 374 5.29 24.95 -10.76
N PHE A 375 6.61 24.94 -10.57
CA PHE A 375 7.32 23.82 -9.94
C PHE A 375 6.78 23.54 -8.53
N SER A 376 6.68 24.59 -7.69
CA SER A 376 6.22 24.43 -6.30
C SER A 376 4.78 23.92 -6.27
N LYS A 377 3.90 24.43 -7.15
CA LYS A 377 2.51 23.95 -7.28
C LYS A 377 2.41 22.48 -7.67
N LEU A 378 3.29 21.98 -8.55
CA LEU A 378 3.32 20.57 -8.97
C LEU A 378 3.48 19.63 -7.76
N PHE A 379 4.24 20.06 -6.75
CA PHE A 379 4.58 19.25 -5.59
C PHE A 379 3.82 19.61 -4.31
N GLN A 380 3.10 20.74 -4.29
CA GLN A 380 2.21 21.12 -3.19
C GLN A 380 1.16 20.03 -2.89
N VAL A 381 0.64 19.35 -3.94
CA VAL A 381 -0.35 18.26 -3.78
C VAL A 381 0.22 17.03 -3.08
N VAL A 382 1.52 16.74 -3.26
CA VAL A 382 2.20 15.60 -2.60
C VAL A 382 2.52 15.92 -1.14
N VAL A 383 2.84 17.18 -0.88
CA VAL A 383 3.14 17.76 0.43
C VAL A 383 1.94 17.74 1.36
N ASP A 384 0.71 17.72 0.85
CA ASP A 384 -0.53 17.67 1.63
C ASP A 384 -0.99 16.24 1.99
N THR A 385 -0.37 15.20 1.46
CA THR A 385 -0.80 13.80 1.68
C THR A 385 0.09 12.99 2.64
N ILE A 386 -0.46 11.94 3.26
CA ILE A 386 0.22 10.81 3.92
C ILE A 386 -0.04 9.54 3.12
N ASP A 387 1.01 8.82 2.77
CA ASP A 387 0.90 7.54 2.07
C ASP A 387 0.75 6.38 3.06
N LEU A 388 -0.33 5.61 2.96
CA LEU A 388 -0.57 4.37 3.69
C LEU A 388 -0.37 3.19 2.73
N ILE A 389 0.61 2.33 3.01
CA ILE A 389 0.97 1.21 2.14
C ILE A 389 0.41 -0.09 2.68
N PHE A 390 -0.36 -0.79 1.86
CA PHE A 390 -0.98 -2.07 2.18
C PHE A 390 -0.46 -3.14 1.24
N ARG A 391 0.03 -4.23 1.82
CA ARG A 391 0.44 -5.43 1.09
C ARG A 391 -0.69 -6.44 1.27
N ASN A 392 -1.29 -6.88 0.15
CA ASN A 392 -2.43 -7.82 0.07
C ASN A 392 -3.82 -7.18 0.16
N GLY A 393 -4.00 -5.95 -0.36
CA GLY A 393 -5.29 -5.28 -0.38
C GLY A 393 -5.57 -4.45 0.88
N VAL A 394 -6.66 -3.67 0.84
CA VAL A 394 -7.07 -2.76 1.91
C VAL A 394 -8.44 -3.17 2.42
N ASP A 395 -8.58 -3.32 3.74
CA ASP A 395 -9.90 -3.42 4.37
C ASP A 395 -10.44 -2.00 4.59
N TRP A 396 -11.34 -1.58 3.71
CA TRP A 396 -11.83 -0.20 3.68
C TRP A 396 -12.65 0.16 4.92
N GLU A 397 -13.33 -0.80 5.55
CA GLU A 397 -14.09 -0.56 6.78
C GLU A 397 -13.13 -0.28 7.94
N ALA A 398 -12.08 -1.08 8.09
CA ALA A 398 -11.02 -0.84 9.08
C ALA A 398 -10.33 0.52 8.88
N LEU A 399 -10.04 0.87 7.62
CA LEU A 399 -9.34 2.11 7.27
C LEU A 399 -10.18 3.36 7.52
N ILE A 400 -11.46 3.35 7.14
CA ILE A 400 -12.36 4.49 7.36
C ILE A 400 -12.56 4.73 8.86
N ILE A 401 -12.72 3.66 9.66
CA ILE A 401 -12.86 3.79 11.11
C ILE A 401 -11.55 4.33 11.72
N ALA A 402 -10.40 3.85 11.26
CA ALA A 402 -9.11 4.36 11.69
C ALA A 402 -8.95 5.86 11.40
N ILE A 403 -9.28 6.30 10.18
CA ILE A 403 -9.22 7.72 9.79
C ILE A 403 -10.17 8.56 10.64
N LYS A 404 -11.42 8.12 10.86
CA LYS A 404 -12.41 8.83 11.69
C LYS A 404 -11.95 8.98 13.14
N GLU A 405 -11.41 7.92 13.74
CA GLU A 405 -10.96 7.94 15.13
C GLU A 405 -9.71 8.81 15.34
N VAL A 406 -8.76 8.78 14.39
CA VAL A 406 -7.57 9.62 14.45
C VAL A 406 -7.94 11.09 14.21
N ALA A 407 -8.86 11.37 13.28
CA ALA A 407 -9.39 12.71 13.06
C ALA A 407 -10.15 13.26 14.30
N ALA A 408 -10.88 12.41 15.03
CA ALA A 408 -11.61 12.82 16.22
C ALA A 408 -10.71 13.16 17.42
N LYS A 409 -9.49 12.61 17.49
CA LYS A 409 -8.52 12.91 18.56
C LYS A 409 -7.75 14.23 18.34
N ASN A 410 -7.51 14.58 17.09
CA ASN A 410 -6.86 15.85 16.71
C ASN A 410 -7.95 16.84 16.26
N TYR A 411 -8.57 17.53 17.23
CA TYR A 411 -9.73 18.45 17.13
C TYR A 411 -9.69 19.54 16.02
N THR A 412 -8.66 19.60 15.18
CA THR A 412 -8.45 20.60 14.12
C THR A 412 -8.28 20.04 12.71
N GLU A 413 -8.22 18.71 12.51
CA GLU A 413 -7.83 18.13 11.21
C GLU A 413 -8.92 17.29 10.54
N LYS A 414 -9.32 17.71 9.33
CA LYS A 414 -10.20 16.94 8.45
C LYS A 414 -9.33 16.02 7.57
N LEU A 415 -9.01 14.82 8.05
CA LEU A 415 -8.31 13.80 7.27
C LEU A 415 -9.23 13.28 6.16
N THR A 416 -8.84 13.43 4.89
CA THR A 416 -9.62 12.94 3.73
C THR A 416 -8.74 12.07 2.84
N ILE A 417 -9.32 11.07 2.17
CA ILE A 417 -8.57 10.30 1.18
C ILE A 417 -8.41 11.18 -0.07
N ASN A 418 -7.17 11.33 -0.55
CA ASN A 418 -6.84 12.11 -1.74
C ASN A 418 -6.76 11.23 -2.99
N SER A 419 -6.08 10.09 -2.90
CA SER A 419 -5.94 9.17 -4.01
C SER A 419 -5.63 7.75 -3.55
N ILE A 420 -5.94 6.77 -4.39
CA ILE A 420 -5.63 5.36 -4.19
C ILE A 420 -4.83 4.88 -5.40
N GLU A 421 -3.62 4.38 -5.19
CA GLU A 421 -2.71 3.92 -6.23
C GLU A 421 -2.47 2.42 -6.09
N ASN A 422 -2.76 1.65 -7.15
CA ASN A 422 -2.36 0.25 -7.24
C ASN A 422 -1.00 0.15 -7.93
N LYS A 423 0.04 -0.28 -7.21
CA LYS A 423 1.42 -0.36 -7.73
C LYS A 423 1.78 -1.73 -8.32
N GLY A 424 0.81 -2.67 -8.40
CA GLY A 424 1.06 -4.05 -8.80
C GLY A 424 1.45 -4.94 -7.62
N ASP A 425 1.49 -6.26 -7.83
CA ASP A 425 1.86 -7.28 -6.83
C ASP A 425 1.05 -7.23 -5.51
N GLY A 426 -0.21 -6.77 -5.57
CA GLY A 426 -1.08 -6.66 -4.41
C GLY A 426 -0.73 -5.49 -3.47
N LEU A 427 0.11 -4.55 -3.92
CA LEU A 427 0.51 -3.36 -3.17
C LEU A 427 -0.39 -2.17 -3.51
N ILE A 428 -1.19 -1.73 -2.52
CA ILE A 428 -2.08 -0.57 -2.63
C ILE A 428 -1.53 0.55 -1.76
N VAL A 429 -1.43 1.76 -2.31
CA VAL A 429 -1.01 2.97 -1.60
C VAL A 429 -2.21 3.91 -1.51
N VAL A 430 -2.67 4.20 -0.30
CA VAL A 430 -3.76 5.15 -0.05
C VAL A 430 -3.16 6.46 0.46
N LYS A 431 -3.34 7.54 -0.30
CA LYS A 431 -2.88 8.88 0.06
C LYS A 431 -3.96 9.62 0.82
N VAL A 432 -3.68 10.06 2.03
CA VAL A 432 -4.62 10.76 2.93
C VAL A 432 -4.20 12.22 3.07
N ASN A 433 -5.04 13.16 2.64
CA ASN A 433 -4.86 14.59 2.85
C ASN A 433 -4.82 14.95 4.34
N VAL A 434 -3.92 15.85 4.67
CA VAL A 434 -3.65 16.35 6.00
C VAL A 434 -3.35 17.83 5.91
N SER A 435 -3.76 18.61 6.92
CA SER A 435 -3.49 20.05 6.94
C SER A 435 -1.99 20.36 6.91
N GLU A 436 -1.64 21.51 6.34
CA GLU A 436 -0.26 21.98 6.12
C GLU A 436 0.60 22.02 7.41
N ASN A 437 -0.04 22.18 8.59
CA ASN A 437 0.65 22.29 9.89
C ASN A 437 0.65 20.98 10.73
N ALA A 438 0.15 19.88 10.17
CA ALA A 438 -0.09 18.65 10.91
C ALA A 438 1.19 17.83 11.19
N ASP A 439 1.23 17.11 12.33
CA ASP A 439 2.33 16.18 12.63
C ASP A 439 2.11 14.82 11.95
N LYS A 440 2.44 14.78 10.66
CA LYS A 440 2.17 13.63 9.77
C LYS A 440 2.81 12.32 10.22
N GLY A 441 3.97 12.35 10.88
CA GLY A 441 4.64 11.14 11.37
C GLY A 441 3.83 10.47 12.49
N LYS A 442 3.26 11.28 13.39
CA LYS A 442 2.38 10.82 14.45
C LYS A 442 1.03 10.34 13.90
N ILE A 443 0.45 11.08 12.97
CA ILE A 443 -0.82 10.71 12.31
C ILE A 443 -0.68 9.40 11.54
N HIS A 444 0.42 9.19 10.82
CA HIS A 444 0.69 7.93 10.12
C HIS A 444 0.77 6.74 11.10
N GLN A 445 1.50 6.89 12.22
CA GLN A 445 1.57 5.85 13.25
C GLN A 445 0.19 5.55 13.87
N ASP A 446 -0.55 6.59 14.23
CA ASP A 446 -1.89 6.45 14.82
C ASP A 446 -2.85 5.77 13.84
N LEU A 447 -2.81 6.13 12.56
CA LEU A 447 -3.60 5.51 11.49
C LEU A 447 -3.26 4.03 11.32
N GLN A 448 -1.98 3.67 11.25
CA GLN A 448 -1.56 2.26 11.11
C GLN A 448 -1.98 1.43 12.33
N GLN A 449 -1.76 1.94 13.54
CA GLN A 449 -2.13 1.22 14.77
C GLN A 449 -3.63 1.00 14.84
N LYS A 450 -4.42 2.05 14.54
CA LYS A 450 -5.88 1.99 14.61
C LYS A 450 -6.46 1.09 13.52
N TYR A 451 -5.89 1.12 12.32
CA TYR A 451 -6.24 0.21 11.23
C TYR A 451 -6.07 -1.26 11.64
N GLN A 452 -4.92 -1.63 12.21
CA GLN A 452 -4.66 -3.01 12.66
C GLN A 452 -5.62 -3.47 13.76
N GLN A 453 -5.99 -2.57 14.68
CA GLN A 453 -6.99 -2.87 15.71
C GLN A 453 -8.37 -3.15 15.10
N GLN A 454 -8.81 -2.31 14.15
CA GLN A 454 -10.12 -2.45 13.52
C GLN A 454 -10.18 -3.66 12.59
N LEU A 455 -9.11 -3.93 11.84
CA LEU A 455 -8.98 -5.12 11.01
C LEU A 455 -9.18 -6.39 11.86
N LYS A 456 -8.54 -6.46 13.04
CA LYS A 456 -8.71 -7.61 13.94
C LYS A 456 -10.14 -7.77 14.44
N ILE A 457 -10.84 -6.67 14.74
CA ILE A 457 -12.25 -6.71 15.17
C ILE A 457 -13.13 -7.24 14.04
N ILE A 458 -12.89 -6.76 12.82
CA ILE A 458 -13.62 -7.15 11.61
C ILE A 458 -13.35 -8.62 11.26
N GLU A 459 -12.10 -9.06 11.27
CA GLU A 459 -11.72 -10.48 11.07
C GLU A 459 -12.40 -11.39 12.10
N THR A 460 -12.42 -10.99 13.38
CA THR A 460 -13.11 -11.76 14.43
C THR A 460 -14.62 -11.84 14.17
N ARG A 461 -15.24 -10.75 13.73
CA ARG A 461 -16.66 -10.72 13.38
C ARG A 461 -16.95 -11.59 12.16
N TYR A 462 -16.12 -11.53 11.12
CA TYR A 462 -16.25 -12.39 9.95
C TYR A 462 -16.07 -13.85 10.30
N GLN A 463 -15.13 -14.20 11.18
CA GLN A 463 -14.99 -15.58 11.66
C GLN A 463 -16.24 -16.03 12.42
N ALA A 464 -16.78 -15.21 13.32
CA ALA A 464 -18.03 -15.54 14.01
C ALA A 464 -19.23 -15.67 13.05
N GLU A 465 -19.29 -14.85 11.99
CA GLU A 465 -20.32 -14.95 10.96
C GLU A 465 -20.13 -16.20 10.09
N LEU A 466 -18.89 -16.56 9.75
CA LEU A 466 -18.56 -17.78 9.02
C LEU A 466 -18.87 -19.02 9.86
N GLU A 467 -18.58 -19.02 11.16
CA GLU A 467 -18.97 -20.08 12.09
C GLU A 467 -20.50 -20.16 12.21
N GLY A 468 -21.19 -19.03 12.28
CA GLY A 468 -22.66 -18.97 12.26
C GLY A 468 -23.25 -19.51 10.95
N LYS A 469 -22.67 -19.14 9.80
CA LYS A 469 -23.04 -19.68 8.48
C LYS A 469 -22.69 -21.15 8.36
N GLN A 470 -21.57 -21.60 8.92
CA GLN A 470 -21.15 -23.00 8.90
C GLN A 470 -22.09 -23.85 9.76
N ALA A 471 -22.46 -23.37 10.95
CA ALA A 471 -23.49 -23.99 11.78
C ALA A 471 -24.85 -24.01 11.05
N GLN A 472 -25.18 -22.94 10.32
CA GLN A 472 -26.39 -22.88 9.51
C GLN A 472 -26.33 -23.85 8.32
N ILE A 473 -25.18 -24.02 7.66
CA ILE A 473 -24.92 -25.03 6.62
C ILE A 473 -25.05 -26.44 7.20
N GLU A 474 -24.61 -26.66 8.43
CA GLU A 474 -24.68 -27.95 9.12
C GLU A 474 -26.12 -28.30 9.52
N ILE A 475 -26.87 -27.31 10.02
CA ILE A 475 -28.33 -27.38 10.21
C ILE A 475 -29.02 -27.62 8.87
N TYR A 476 -28.64 -26.92 7.80
CA TYR A 476 -29.17 -27.13 6.46
C TYR A 476 -28.81 -28.51 5.89
N ARG A 477 -27.63 -29.06 6.21
CA ARG A 477 -27.22 -30.42 5.81
C ARG A 477 -28.02 -31.47 6.56
N GLN A 478 -28.26 -31.27 7.86
CA GLN A 478 -29.19 -32.10 8.63
C GLN A 478 -30.61 -32.01 8.05
N HIS A 479 -31.11 -30.80 7.82
CA HIS A 479 -32.44 -30.56 7.27
C HIS A 479 -32.55 -31.02 5.81
N SER A 480 -31.46 -31.04 5.05
CA SER A 480 -31.37 -31.60 3.70
C SER A 480 -31.33 -33.13 3.72
N ALA A 481 -30.73 -33.75 4.74
CA ALA A 481 -30.77 -35.19 4.95
C ALA A 481 -32.20 -35.63 5.33
N GLU A 482 -32.85 -34.90 6.23
CA GLU A 482 -34.27 -35.07 6.57
C GLU A 482 -35.17 -34.78 5.36
N MET A 483 -34.86 -33.74 4.58
CA MET A 483 -35.57 -33.50 3.34
C MET A 483 -35.38 -34.64 2.38
N THR A 484 -34.20 -35.23 2.19
CA THR A 484 -34.05 -36.39 1.27
C THR A 484 -34.95 -37.58 1.67
N GLU A 485 -35.21 -37.73 2.96
CA GLU A 485 -36.14 -38.71 3.52
C GLU A 485 -37.61 -38.30 3.28
N ILE A 486 -37.93 -37.02 3.46
CA ILE A 486 -39.22 -36.41 3.11
C ILE A 486 -39.45 -36.39 1.59
N THR A 487 -38.43 -36.24 0.73
CA THR A 487 -38.53 -36.30 -0.74
C THR A 487 -38.69 -37.73 -1.21
N LYS A 488 -38.16 -38.73 -0.47
CA LYS A 488 -38.52 -40.14 -0.68
C LYS A 488 -39.97 -40.43 -0.31
N LEU A 489 -40.49 -39.81 0.75
CA LEU A 489 -41.90 -39.88 1.17
C LEU A 489 -42.84 -39.12 0.21
N LEU A 490 -42.43 -37.95 -0.29
CA LEU A 490 -43.15 -37.14 -1.27
C LEU A 490 -43.05 -37.72 -2.69
N ALA A 491 -41.96 -38.41 -3.05
CA ALA A 491 -41.89 -39.17 -4.30
C ALA A 491 -42.85 -40.37 -4.32
N GLN A 492 -43.30 -40.85 -3.15
CA GLN A 492 -44.38 -41.83 -3.02
C GLN A 492 -45.78 -41.19 -2.99
N GLN A 493 -45.89 -39.88 -2.82
CA GLN A 493 -47.13 -39.11 -2.87
C GLN A 493 -47.08 -38.07 -3.98
N GLY A 494 -47.50 -38.49 -5.19
CA GLY A 494 -47.48 -37.67 -6.40
C GLY A 494 -47.92 -36.21 -6.17
N LEU A 495 -47.04 -35.27 -6.53
CA LEU A 495 -47.29 -33.83 -6.47
C LEU A 495 -48.45 -33.47 -7.41
N ASN A 496 -49.57 -33.07 -6.82
CA ASN A 496 -50.75 -32.57 -7.52
C ASN A 496 -50.46 -31.20 -8.16
N TYR A 497 -50.16 -31.20 -9.46
CA TYR A 497 -50.18 -30.01 -10.33
C TYR A 497 -51.62 -29.64 -10.70
N HIS A 498 -52.46 -29.38 -9.71
CA HIS A 498 -53.80 -28.82 -9.92
C HIS A 498 -53.83 -27.44 -9.27
N HIS A 499 -54.29 -26.44 -10.02
CA HIS A 499 -54.47 -25.02 -9.66
C HIS A 499 -53.46 -24.00 -10.26
N LEU A 500 -53.23 -24.08 -11.58
CA LEU A 500 -53.02 -22.88 -12.40
C LEU A 500 -54.39 -22.29 -12.79
N PRO A 501 -54.71 -21.01 -12.46
CA PRO A 501 -56.00 -20.42 -12.81
C PRO A 501 -56.15 -20.06 -14.31
N SER A 502 -57.41 -19.97 -14.72
CA SER A 502 -57.93 -20.12 -16.08
C SER A 502 -57.67 -19.00 -17.11
N ARG A 503 -56.71 -18.07 -16.90
CA ARG A 503 -56.62 -16.83 -17.72
C ARG A 503 -55.22 -16.25 -18.03
N ILE A 504 -54.11 -16.97 -17.83
CA ILE A 504 -52.81 -16.58 -18.46
C ILE A 504 -52.62 -17.44 -19.71
N ASN A 505 -52.72 -16.87 -20.90
CA ASN A 505 -52.56 -17.66 -22.13
C ASN A 505 -51.19 -18.35 -22.20
N LYS A 506 -50.09 -17.61 -21.93
CA LYS A 506 -48.71 -18.13 -21.83
C LYS A 506 -47.83 -17.33 -20.85
N LEU A 507 -46.93 -18.01 -20.15
CA LEU A 507 -45.91 -17.45 -19.26
C LEU A 507 -44.57 -18.13 -19.54
N ILE A 508 -43.49 -17.35 -19.61
CA ILE A 508 -42.13 -17.87 -19.79
C ILE A 508 -41.31 -17.54 -18.54
N ILE A 509 -40.60 -18.54 -18.00
CA ILE A 509 -39.64 -18.35 -16.91
C ILE A 509 -38.25 -18.76 -17.42
N LEU A 510 -37.32 -17.82 -17.44
CA LEU A 510 -35.91 -18.02 -17.76
C LEU A 510 -35.10 -18.06 -16.46
N THR A 511 -34.70 -19.26 -16.04
CA THR A 511 -33.88 -19.46 -14.85
C THR A 511 -32.42 -19.55 -15.22
N LEU A 512 -31.62 -18.59 -14.76
CA LEU A 512 -30.16 -18.60 -14.91
C LEU A 512 -29.54 -19.25 -13.67
N GLY A 513 -28.86 -20.37 -13.87
CA GLY A 513 -28.18 -21.11 -12.80
C GLY A 513 -26.84 -20.48 -12.39
N GLU A 514 -26.13 -21.15 -11.50
CA GLU A 514 -24.83 -20.67 -11.01
C GLU A 514 -23.79 -20.59 -12.14
N GLY A 515 -23.14 -19.43 -12.25
CA GLY A 515 -22.18 -19.08 -13.30
C GLY A 515 -21.65 -17.66 -13.09
N ASN A 516 -20.82 -17.18 -14.01
CA ASN A 516 -20.32 -15.81 -14.03
C ASN A 516 -20.07 -15.36 -15.49
N PHE A 517 -19.73 -14.09 -15.72
CA PHE A 517 -19.50 -13.57 -17.07
C PHE A 517 -18.24 -14.15 -17.76
N ASP A 518 -17.30 -14.75 -17.02
CA ASP A 518 -16.11 -15.39 -17.58
C ASP A 518 -16.36 -16.85 -18.01
N ASP A 519 -17.26 -17.57 -17.33
CA ASP A 519 -17.55 -18.99 -17.56
C ASP A 519 -18.87 -19.24 -18.30
N GLY A 520 -19.74 -18.22 -18.34
CA GLY A 520 -21.11 -18.27 -18.86
C GLY A 520 -22.12 -18.79 -17.84
N PHE A 521 -23.39 -18.81 -18.23
CA PHE A 521 -24.52 -19.19 -17.36
C PHE A 521 -25.34 -20.33 -17.97
N PRO A 522 -25.59 -21.43 -17.24
CA PRO A 522 -26.60 -22.40 -17.65
C PRO A 522 -27.99 -21.76 -17.57
N VAL A 523 -28.82 -21.98 -18.59
CA VAL A 523 -30.18 -21.41 -18.66
C VAL A 523 -31.21 -22.51 -18.84
N THR A 524 -32.27 -22.44 -18.04
CA THR A 524 -33.46 -23.27 -18.17
C THR A 524 -34.66 -22.38 -18.50
N ALA A 525 -35.32 -22.63 -19.61
CA ALA A 525 -36.58 -21.98 -19.97
C ALA A 525 -37.76 -22.90 -19.65
N LEU A 526 -38.74 -22.38 -18.92
CA LEU A 526 -40.04 -23.01 -18.68
C LEU A 526 -41.10 -22.24 -19.44
N VAL A 527 -41.89 -22.93 -20.26
CA VAL A 527 -43.04 -22.38 -20.97
C VAL A 527 -44.31 -22.99 -20.40
N CYS A 528 -45.11 -22.15 -19.74
CA CYS A 528 -46.42 -22.51 -19.20
C CYS A 528 -47.49 -21.99 -20.15
N SER A 529 -48.47 -22.82 -20.50
CA SER A 529 -49.60 -22.44 -21.37
C SER A 529 -50.90 -23.07 -20.90
N HIS A 530 -52.05 -22.45 -21.22
CA HIS A 530 -53.36 -23.06 -21.02
C HIS A 530 -53.59 -24.31 -21.88
N GLU A 531 -52.93 -24.42 -23.03
CA GLU A 531 -53.08 -25.54 -23.97
C GLU A 531 -52.38 -26.82 -23.49
N HIS A 532 -51.43 -26.70 -22.56
CA HIS A 532 -50.64 -27.81 -22.04
C HIS A 532 -50.62 -27.82 -20.51
N PRO A 533 -51.21 -28.84 -19.84
CA PRO A 533 -51.32 -28.87 -18.38
C PRO A 533 -49.99 -29.08 -17.65
N LEU A 534 -48.92 -29.49 -18.36
CA LEU A 534 -47.58 -29.62 -17.82
C LEU A 534 -46.66 -28.57 -18.48
N PRO A 535 -45.83 -27.85 -17.69
CA PRO A 535 -44.90 -26.87 -18.24
C PRO A 535 -43.84 -27.56 -19.12
N MET A 536 -43.53 -26.97 -20.28
CA MET A 536 -42.46 -27.44 -21.15
C MET A 536 -41.13 -26.86 -20.67
N THR A 537 -40.09 -27.68 -20.60
CA THR A 537 -38.76 -27.28 -20.10
C THR A 537 -37.71 -27.45 -21.19
N PHE A 538 -36.92 -26.40 -21.41
CA PHE A 538 -35.81 -26.38 -22.36
C PHE A 538 -34.54 -25.90 -21.66
N THR A 539 -33.38 -26.40 -22.07
CA THR A 539 -32.09 -25.99 -21.48
C THR A 539 -31.13 -25.51 -22.56
N ALA A 540 -30.33 -24.50 -22.22
CA ALA A 540 -29.28 -23.96 -23.06
C ALA A 540 -28.18 -23.33 -22.19
N LYS A 541 -27.22 -22.66 -22.81
CA LYS A 541 -26.15 -21.94 -22.10
C LYS A 541 -25.96 -20.56 -22.71
N LEU A 542 -25.87 -19.54 -21.86
CA LEU A 542 -25.29 -18.26 -22.25
C LEU A 542 -23.76 -18.37 -22.16
N PRO A 543 -23.01 -18.08 -23.24
CA PRO A 543 -21.56 -18.25 -23.25
C PRO A 543 -20.86 -17.20 -22.36
N PRO A 544 -19.55 -17.34 -22.11
CA PRO A 544 -18.74 -16.26 -21.55
C PRO A 544 -18.92 -14.92 -22.29
N ALA A 545 -19.10 -13.83 -21.55
CA ALA A 545 -19.21 -12.46 -22.04
C ALA A 545 -18.67 -11.43 -21.01
N PRO A 546 -17.38 -11.48 -20.64
CA PRO A 546 -16.80 -10.57 -19.65
C PRO A 546 -16.89 -9.09 -20.04
N ASN A 547 -16.90 -8.82 -21.35
CA ASN A 547 -17.05 -7.49 -21.93
C ASN A 547 -18.41 -6.83 -21.60
N ILE A 548 -19.50 -7.58 -21.47
CA ILE A 548 -20.83 -7.01 -21.14
C ILE A 548 -20.80 -6.35 -19.77
N LEU A 549 -20.22 -7.02 -18.77
CA LEU A 549 -20.12 -6.47 -17.42
C LEU A 549 -19.24 -5.21 -17.41
N GLN A 550 -18.12 -5.24 -18.13
CA GLN A 550 -17.23 -4.08 -18.26
C GLN A 550 -17.93 -2.89 -18.93
N LEU A 551 -18.62 -3.11 -20.06
CA LEU A 551 -19.36 -2.08 -20.78
C LEU A 551 -20.45 -1.46 -19.90
N TYR A 552 -21.20 -2.29 -19.18
CA TYR A 552 -22.22 -1.83 -18.25
C TYR A 552 -21.61 -1.00 -17.10
N GLN A 553 -20.49 -1.43 -16.54
CA GLN A 553 -19.80 -0.69 -15.47
C GLN A 553 -19.32 0.69 -15.95
N GLN A 554 -18.71 0.76 -17.14
CA GLN A 554 -18.26 2.03 -17.74
C GLN A 554 -19.45 2.96 -18.03
N TRP A 555 -20.49 2.44 -18.68
CA TRP A 555 -21.73 3.18 -18.92
C TRP A 555 -22.33 3.72 -17.62
N ARG A 556 -22.46 2.88 -16.59
CA ARG A 556 -23.03 3.25 -15.28
C ARG A 556 -22.22 4.32 -14.58
N GLN A 557 -20.89 4.26 -14.64
CA GLN A 557 -20.01 5.23 -14.00
C GLN A 557 -20.18 6.61 -14.65
N ILE A 558 -20.23 6.67 -15.98
CA ILE A 558 -20.47 7.91 -16.72
C ILE A 558 -21.89 8.42 -16.50
N TYR A 559 -22.88 7.53 -16.55
CA TYR A 559 -24.29 7.86 -16.33
C TYR A 559 -24.51 8.48 -14.94
N ARG A 560 -23.93 7.91 -13.88
CA ARG A 560 -24.03 8.44 -12.51
C ARG A 560 -23.24 9.74 -12.30
N SER A 561 -22.23 10.01 -13.12
CA SER A 561 -21.47 11.28 -13.08
C SER A 561 -22.21 12.47 -13.70
N GLN A 562 -23.34 12.23 -14.37
CA GLN A 562 -24.11 13.32 -14.99
C GLN A 562 -24.80 14.17 -13.92
N ASN A 563 -24.77 15.50 -14.10
CA ASN A 563 -25.41 16.46 -13.19
C ASN A 563 -26.96 16.47 -13.26
N TRP A 564 -27.59 15.42 -13.80
CA TRP A 564 -29.05 15.32 -13.91
C TRP A 564 -29.74 14.99 -12.59
N PHE A 565 -28.99 14.45 -11.63
CA PHE A 565 -29.53 14.07 -10.34
C PHE A 565 -29.46 15.27 -9.40
N GLY A 566 -30.52 16.08 -9.34
CA GLY A 566 -30.72 17.08 -8.28
C GLY A 566 -30.92 16.46 -6.88
N ARG A 567 -30.67 15.16 -6.73
CA ARG A 567 -31.07 14.32 -5.59
C ARG A 567 -29.96 14.22 -4.55
N ILE A 568 -30.32 14.16 -3.26
CA ILE A 568 -29.34 13.98 -2.17
C ILE A 568 -28.54 12.70 -2.44
N THR A 569 -27.24 12.84 -2.65
CA THR A 569 -26.31 11.73 -2.85
C THR A 569 -26.01 11.08 -1.50
N PHE A 570 -26.50 9.86 -1.26
CA PHE A 570 -26.02 9.01 -0.17
C PHE A 570 -24.65 8.49 -0.58
N ASP A 571 -23.60 8.95 0.11
CA ASP A 571 -22.18 8.58 -0.04
C ASP A 571 -21.94 7.52 -1.13
N THR A 572 -21.71 7.98 -2.36
CA THR A 572 -21.15 7.16 -3.41
C THR A 572 -19.80 7.73 -3.77
N GLU A 573 -18.84 6.81 -3.84
CA GLU A 573 -17.42 7.02 -4.06
C GLU A 573 -17.13 7.98 -5.23
N ASP A 574 -16.07 8.77 -5.03
CA ASP A 574 -15.26 9.51 -6.01
C ASP A 574 -15.79 9.51 -7.45
N THR A 575 -16.35 10.65 -7.86
CA THR A 575 -16.60 10.93 -9.27
C THR A 575 -15.45 11.76 -9.84
N MET A 576 -14.64 11.14 -10.71
CA MET A 576 -13.76 11.87 -11.63
C MET A 576 -14.60 12.74 -12.57
N THR A 577 -14.19 13.99 -12.76
CA THR A 577 -15.04 15.11 -13.23
C THR A 577 -14.95 15.43 -14.73
N ASN A 578 -14.59 14.49 -15.62
CA ASN A 578 -14.50 14.77 -17.06
C ASN A 578 -14.91 13.57 -17.95
N PHE A 579 -16.21 13.29 -18.04
CA PHE A 579 -16.75 12.39 -19.06
C PHE A 579 -17.68 13.15 -20.01
N SER A 580 -17.55 12.90 -21.31
CA SER A 580 -18.36 13.52 -22.35
C SER A 580 -19.63 12.72 -22.64
N ARG A 581 -20.68 13.41 -23.10
CA ARG A 581 -21.91 12.77 -23.60
C ARG A 581 -21.66 11.76 -24.73
N GLN A 582 -20.59 11.96 -25.50
CA GLN A 582 -20.18 11.05 -26.57
C GLN A 582 -19.72 9.70 -26.01
N GLU A 583 -19.01 9.68 -24.87
CA GLU A 583 -18.58 8.44 -24.23
C GLU A 583 -19.76 7.69 -23.60
N LEU A 584 -20.71 8.41 -22.98
CA LEU A 584 -21.95 7.80 -22.47
C LEU A 584 -22.68 7.05 -23.60
N ASN A 585 -22.83 7.72 -24.75
CA ASN A 585 -23.49 7.13 -25.92
C ASN A 585 -22.68 5.94 -26.47
N TYR A 586 -21.35 6.10 -26.59
CA TYR A 586 -20.49 5.03 -27.07
C TYR A 586 -20.63 3.74 -26.23
N TYR A 587 -20.52 3.84 -24.90
CA TYR A 587 -20.62 2.66 -24.04
C TYR A 587 -22.03 2.08 -23.99
N GLY A 588 -23.07 2.92 -24.04
CA GLY A 588 -24.45 2.45 -24.11
C GLY A 588 -24.74 1.69 -25.40
N ASP A 589 -24.35 2.26 -26.55
CA ASP A 589 -24.55 1.64 -27.86
C ASP A 589 -23.75 0.32 -27.97
N GLN A 590 -22.51 0.30 -27.47
CA GLN A 590 -21.72 -0.94 -27.41
C GLN A 590 -22.36 -1.97 -26.48
N LEU A 591 -22.93 -1.57 -25.34
CA LEU A 591 -23.62 -2.49 -24.45
C LEU A 591 -24.84 -3.11 -25.13
N GLU A 592 -25.67 -2.31 -25.81
CA GLU A 592 -26.83 -2.81 -26.54
C GLU A 592 -26.42 -3.85 -27.59
N ILE A 593 -25.43 -3.52 -28.43
CA ILE A 593 -24.94 -4.43 -29.48
C ILE A 593 -24.39 -5.73 -28.88
N ASN A 594 -23.58 -5.65 -27.83
CA ASN A 594 -22.95 -6.83 -27.23
C ASN A 594 -23.95 -7.69 -26.46
N LEU A 595 -24.92 -7.06 -25.78
CA LEU A 595 -26.00 -7.76 -25.09
C LEU A 595 -26.86 -8.53 -26.09
N ASP A 596 -27.27 -7.89 -27.18
CA ASP A 596 -28.10 -8.54 -28.19
C ASP A 596 -27.35 -9.69 -28.90
N ASN A 597 -26.07 -9.49 -29.24
CA ASN A 597 -25.22 -10.56 -29.79
C ASN A 597 -25.08 -11.75 -28.83
N TRP A 598 -24.97 -11.49 -27.54
CA TRP A 598 -24.86 -12.53 -26.52
C TRP A 598 -26.15 -13.34 -26.36
N LEU A 599 -27.29 -12.65 -26.36
CA LEU A 599 -28.63 -13.26 -26.32
C LEU A 599 -29.03 -13.91 -27.65
N ASN A 600 -28.31 -13.65 -28.73
CA ASN A 600 -28.47 -14.34 -30.01
C ASN A 600 -27.37 -15.39 -30.27
N SER A 601 -26.51 -15.67 -29.29
CA SER A 601 -25.40 -16.62 -29.42
C SER A 601 -25.85 -18.05 -29.71
N ILE A 602 -25.02 -18.79 -30.47
CA ILE A 602 -25.30 -20.18 -30.87
C ILE A 602 -25.62 -21.09 -29.67
N GLN A 603 -25.02 -20.84 -28.51
CA GLN A 603 -25.25 -21.64 -27.30
C GLN A 603 -26.63 -21.38 -26.65
N PHE A 604 -27.21 -20.20 -26.86
CA PHE A 604 -28.54 -19.83 -26.34
C PHE A 604 -29.66 -20.01 -27.37
N GLN A 605 -29.33 -20.06 -28.66
CA GLN A 605 -30.25 -20.30 -29.78
C GLN A 605 -31.24 -21.46 -29.58
N PRO A 606 -30.92 -22.59 -28.93
CA PRO A 606 -31.90 -23.65 -28.70
C PRO A 606 -33.17 -23.17 -27.96
N ILE A 607 -33.02 -22.36 -26.90
CA ILE A 607 -34.17 -21.77 -26.18
C ILE A 607 -34.91 -20.79 -27.09
N VAL A 608 -34.19 -19.92 -27.80
CA VAL A 608 -34.80 -18.90 -28.68
C VAL A 608 -35.66 -19.54 -29.76
N ARG A 609 -35.19 -20.64 -30.38
CA ARG A 609 -35.94 -21.38 -31.41
C ARG A 609 -37.22 -22.00 -30.85
N GLU A 610 -37.17 -22.56 -29.65
CA GLU A 610 -38.36 -23.10 -28.99
C GLU A 610 -39.34 -21.99 -28.60
N LEU A 611 -38.87 -20.85 -28.10
CA LEU A 611 -39.76 -19.72 -27.86
C LEU A 611 -40.43 -19.25 -29.16
N HIS A 612 -39.72 -19.23 -30.28
CA HIS A 612 -40.32 -18.88 -31.58
C HIS A 612 -41.36 -19.90 -32.07
N SER A 613 -41.18 -21.19 -31.81
CA SER A 613 -42.11 -22.25 -32.23
C SER A 613 -43.41 -22.24 -31.42
N HIS A 614 -43.37 -21.77 -30.17
CA HIS A 614 -44.51 -21.79 -29.24
C HIS A 614 -45.25 -20.46 -29.07
N LEU A 615 -44.77 -19.37 -29.67
CA LEU A 615 -45.36 -18.02 -29.49
C LEU A 615 -45.91 -17.41 -30.77
N THR A 616 -47.00 -16.66 -30.65
CA THR A 616 -47.57 -15.87 -31.76
C THR A 616 -47.26 -14.38 -31.62
N LEU A 617 -47.10 -13.68 -32.74
CA LEU A 617 -46.63 -12.27 -32.77
C LEU A 617 -47.54 -11.26 -32.04
N ARG A 618 -48.79 -11.61 -31.76
CA ARG A 618 -49.79 -10.73 -31.13
C ARG A 618 -50.18 -11.16 -29.73
N GLU A 619 -49.50 -12.14 -29.15
CA GLU A 619 -49.81 -12.67 -27.83
C GLU A 619 -49.12 -11.84 -26.74
N GLN A 620 -49.82 -11.54 -25.65
CA GLN A 620 -49.20 -10.96 -24.46
C GLN A 620 -48.44 -12.05 -23.72
N VAL A 621 -47.13 -11.88 -23.59
CA VAL A 621 -46.25 -12.92 -23.03
C VAL A 621 -45.36 -12.29 -21.95
N PRO A 622 -45.69 -12.48 -20.67
CA PRO A 622 -44.77 -12.14 -19.60
C PRO A 622 -43.57 -13.09 -19.63
N ILE A 623 -42.37 -12.53 -19.58
CA ILE A 623 -41.11 -13.25 -19.44
C ILE A 623 -40.52 -12.93 -18.07
N ILE A 624 -40.33 -13.93 -17.24
CA ILE A 624 -39.72 -13.80 -15.92
C ILE A 624 -38.27 -14.24 -16.00
N LEU A 625 -37.35 -13.33 -15.72
CA LEU A 625 -35.95 -13.66 -15.49
C LEU A 625 -35.73 -13.99 -14.01
N GLN A 626 -35.35 -15.23 -13.74
CA GLN A 626 -35.09 -15.73 -12.39
C GLN A 626 -33.58 -15.92 -12.21
N THR A 627 -32.97 -15.04 -11.41
CA THR A 627 -31.54 -15.08 -11.11
C THR A 627 -31.25 -14.47 -9.74
N LYS A 628 -30.22 -15.01 -9.06
CA LYS A 628 -29.68 -14.43 -7.81
C LYS A 628 -28.56 -13.41 -8.07
N ASP A 629 -28.04 -13.35 -9.29
CA ASP A 629 -26.95 -12.48 -9.68
C ASP A 629 -27.45 -11.04 -9.91
N ILE A 630 -26.92 -10.10 -9.14
CA ILE A 630 -27.31 -8.68 -9.19
C ILE A 630 -26.87 -8.00 -10.48
N HIS A 631 -25.76 -8.42 -11.08
CA HIS A 631 -25.27 -7.86 -12.33
C HIS A 631 -26.19 -8.25 -13.49
N LEU A 632 -26.68 -9.51 -13.50
CA LEU A 632 -27.70 -9.93 -14.46
C LEU A 632 -29.01 -9.17 -14.28
N GLN A 633 -29.47 -8.92 -13.05
CA GLN A 633 -30.69 -8.14 -12.80
C GLN A 633 -30.61 -6.68 -13.31
N ARG A 634 -29.40 -6.12 -13.32
CA ARG A 634 -29.11 -4.76 -13.77
C ARG A 634 -29.08 -4.57 -15.29
N LEU A 635 -28.96 -5.63 -16.07
CA LEU A 635 -28.89 -5.52 -17.52
C LEU A 635 -30.25 -5.09 -18.13
N PRO A 636 -30.25 -4.30 -19.22
CA PRO A 636 -31.46 -3.88 -19.91
C PRO A 636 -32.00 -4.99 -20.83
N TRP A 637 -32.53 -6.07 -20.25
CA TRP A 637 -33.02 -7.27 -20.99
C TRP A 637 -34.10 -7.00 -22.06
N HIS A 638 -34.81 -5.88 -21.98
CA HIS A 638 -35.80 -5.48 -22.98
C HIS A 638 -35.16 -5.10 -24.32
N LEU A 639 -33.84 -4.89 -24.38
CA LEU A 639 -33.08 -4.65 -25.62
C LEU A 639 -32.87 -5.92 -26.44
N TRP A 640 -33.16 -7.10 -25.88
CA TRP A 640 -33.11 -8.35 -26.64
C TRP A 640 -34.02 -8.26 -27.86
N ASP A 641 -33.47 -8.51 -29.05
CA ASP A 641 -34.18 -8.39 -30.34
C ASP A 641 -35.46 -9.24 -30.43
N PHE A 642 -35.59 -10.24 -29.57
CA PHE A 642 -36.84 -10.96 -29.32
C PHE A 642 -38.05 -10.04 -29.06
N PHE A 643 -37.90 -8.98 -28.25
CA PHE A 643 -38.99 -8.04 -27.94
C PHE A 643 -39.39 -7.16 -29.13
N ARG A 644 -38.50 -6.98 -30.12
CA ARG A 644 -38.84 -6.29 -31.37
C ARG A 644 -39.81 -7.10 -32.22
N HIS A 645 -39.68 -8.43 -32.16
CA HIS A 645 -40.55 -9.40 -32.83
C HIS A 645 -41.86 -9.62 -32.06
N TYR A 646 -41.79 -9.78 -30.73
CA TYR A 646 -42.93 -9.99 -29.85
C TYR A 646 -43.28 -8.72 -29.09
N ARG A 647 -43.85 -7.74 -29.79
CA ARG A 647 -44.13 -6.39 -29.25
C ARG A 647 -45.08 -6.34 -28.05
N GLN A 648 -45.78 -7.43 -27.72
CA GLN A 648 -46.64 -7.49 -26.54
C GLN A 648 -46.00 -8.27 -25.38
N ALA A 649 -44.77 -8.76 -25.56
CA ALA A 649 -44.00 -9.39 -24.49
C ALA A 649 -43.37 -8.33 -23.58
N GLU A 650 -43.21 -8.67 -22.31
CA GLU A 650 -42.60 -7.80 -21.31
C GLU A 650 -41.74 -8.61 -20.33
N ILE A 651 -40.57 -8.06 -19.98
CA ILE A 651 -39.61 -8.69 -19.08
C ILE A 651 -39.84 -8.25 -17.62
N ALA A 652 -39.80 -9.20 -16.70
CA ALA A 652 -39.83 -8.98 -15.26
C ALA A 652 -38.71 -9.76 -14.56
N LEU A 653 -38.28 -9.30 -13.39
CA LEU A 653 -37.31 -9.98 -12.53
C LEU A 653 -38.04 -10.77 -11.43
N SER A 654 -37.46 -11.89 -10.97
CA SER A 654 -37.96 -12.66 -9.82
C SER A 654 -36.82 -13.28 -9.02
N THR A 655 -37.02 -13.38 -7.71
CA THR A 655 -36.29 -14.35 -6.86
C THR A 655 -37.04 -15.69 -6.86
N ILE A 656 -36.36 -16.77 -6.46
CA ILE A 656 -37.01 -18.08 -6.29
C ILE A 656 -37.84 -18.02 -5.00
N GLY A 657 -39.15 -18.16 -5.08
CA GLY A 657 -40.02 -18.08 -3.91
C GLY A 657 -41.30 -18.92 -4.04
N GLU A 658 -41.80 -19.41 -2.92
CA GLU A 658 -43.09 -20.08 -2.84
C GLU A 658 -44.24 -19.06 -2.87
N ARG A 659 -45.43 -19.53 -3.26
CA ARG A 659 -46.65 -18.72 -3.23
C ARG A 659 -47.09 -18.51 -1.78
N ALA A 660 -47.10 -17.27 -1.31
CA ALA A 660 -47.79 -16.96 -0.06
C ALA A 660 -49.30 -17.24 -0.23
N GLY A 661 -49.92 -17.92 0.73
CA GLY A 661 -51.36 -18.20 0.71
C GLY A 661 -52.16 -16.90 0.64
N LYS A 662 -52.90 -16.68 -0.45
CA LYS A 662 -53.70 -15.46 -0.62
C LYS A 662 -55.01 -15.55 0.17
N LEU A 663 -55.23 -14.59 1.07
CA LEU A 663 -56.58 -14.16 1.44
C LEU A 663 -57.06 -13.18 0.36
N GLN A 664 -58.16 -13.49 -0.33
CA GLN A 664 -58.78 -12.54 -1.27
C GLN A 664 -59.49 -11.45 -0.47
N PHE A 665 -58.95 -10.24 -0.48
CA PHE A 665 -59.64 -9.05 -0.03
C PHE A 665 -60.38 -8.44 -1.22
N THR A 666 -61.70 -8.38 -1.17
CA THR A 666 -62.53 -7.66 -2.13
C THR A 666 -62.87 -6.29 -1.55
N ARG A 667 -62.43 -5.22 -2.20
CA ARG A 667 -62.74 -3.84 -1.80
C ARG A 667 -63.59 -3.15 -2.86
N HIS A 668 -64.42 -2.19 -2.46
CA HIS A 668 -65.24 -1.41 -3.40
C HIS A 668 -64.47 -0.26 -4.07
N GLN A 669 -63.31 0.12 -3.53
CA GLN A 669 -62.45 1.18 -4.05
C GLN A 669 -60.98 0.78 -3.85
N THR A 670 -60.10 1.08 -4.81
CA THR A 670 -58.66 0.80 -4.70
C THR A 670 -58.03 1.74 -3.67
N ARG A 671 -57.34 1.21 -2.65
CA ARG A 671 -56.65 2.00 -1.61
C ARG A 671 -55.16 2.07 -1.87
N ILE A 672 -54.63 3.29 -1.91
CA ILE A 672 -53.21 3.59 -2.16
C ILE A 672 -52.63 4.32 -0.97
N LEU A 673 -51.61 3.74 -0.32
CA LEU A 673 -50.80 4.43 0.67
C LEU A 673 -49.58 5.02 -0.04
N THR A 674 -49.47 6.35 -0.05
CA THR A 674 -48.36 7.06 -0.68
C THR A 674 -47.51 7.77 0.36
N ILE A 675 -46.21 7.51 0.38
CA ILE A 675 -45.23 8.29 1.13
C ILE A 675 -44.58 9.29 0.18
N LEU A 676 -44.70 10.57 0.50
CA LEU A 676 -43.91 11.64 -0.10
C LEU A 676 -42.75 11.92 0.87
N GLY A 677 -41.59 11.35 0.54
CA GLY A 677 -40.40 11.42 1.37
C GLY A 677 -39.71 12.78 1.31
N ASN A 678 -38.42 12.80 1.63
CA ASN A 678 -37.60 14.01 1.53
C ASN A 678 -37.70 14.62 0.12
N SER A 679 -38.16 15.87 0.05
CA SER A 679 -38.41 16.62 -1.20
C SER A 679 -37.22 17.46 -1.69
N THR A 680 -36.08 17.43 -1.01
CA THR A 680 -34.92 18.27 -1.36
C THR A 680 -34.40 17.93 -2.74
N GLY A 681 -34.54 18.86 -3.69
CA GLY A 681 -34.03 18.72 -5.06
C GLY A 681 -34.86 17.81 -5.97
N ILE A 682 -36.08 17.44 -5.56
CA ILE A 682 -37.08 16.70 -6.35
C ILE A 682 -38.46 17.31 -6.18
N ASP A 683 -39.31 17.20 -7.19
CA ASP A 683 -40.70 17.67 -7.13
C ASP A 683 -41.64 16.48 -6.87
N VAL A 684 -41.82 16.18 -5.58
CA VAL A 684 -42.79 15.17 -5.11
C VAL A 684 -44.24 15.64 -5.23
N GLU A 685 -44.49 16.93 -5.46
CA GLU A 685 -45.84 17.46 -5.62
C GLU A 685 -46.40 17.13 -7.01
N ALA A 686 -45.55 17.09 -8.03
CA ALA A 686 -45.91 16.56 -9.34
C ALA A 686 -46.42 15.10 -9.25
N ASP A 687 -45.75 14.26 -8.47
CA ASP A 687 -46.19 12.88 -8.21
C ASP A 687 -47.54 12.85 -7.47
N ARG A 688 -47.71 13.71 -6.46
CA ARG A 688 -48.95 13.88 -5.70
C ARG A 688 -50.12 14.21 -6.63
N GLN A 689 -49.95 15.16 -7.53
CA GLN A 689 -50.98 15.59 -8.48
C GLN A 689 -51.42 14.48 -9.45
N VAL A 690 -50.51 13.57 -9.82
CA VAL A 690 -50.85 12.41 -10.67
C VAL A 690 -51.72 11.43 -9.88
N LEU A 691 -51.33 11.12 -8.64
CA LEU A 691 -52.05 10.19 -7.77
C LEU A 691 -53.43 10.71 -7.34
N GLU A 692 -53.57 12.03 -7.10
CA GLU A 692 -54.86 12.66 -6.78
C GLU A 692 -55.88 12.61 -7.92
N LYS A 693 -55.43 12.49 -9.17
CA LYS A 693 -56.29 12.48 -10.37
C LYS A 693 -56.80 11.09 -10.74
N LEU A 694 -56.43 10.06 -9.98
CA LEU A 694 -56.82 8.68 -10.29
C LEU A 694 -58.32 8.45 -10.05
N PRO A 695 -59.02 7.81 -11.01
CA PRO A 695 -60.44 7.53 -10.87
C PRO A 695 -60.66 6.39 -9.87
N GLU A 696 -61.72 6.49 -9.07
CA GLU A 696 -62.22 5.39 -8.22
C GLU A 696 -61.16 4.79 -7.26
N CYS A 697 -60.30 5.65 -6.68
CA CYS A 697 -59.31 5.25 -5.67
C CYS A 697 -59.34 6.14 -4.41
N GLU A 698 -59.06 5.55 -3.25
CA GLU A 698 -58.75 6.27 -2.02
C GLU A 698 -57.23 6.35 -1.89
N THR A 699 -56.67 7.55 -1.99
CA THR A 699 -55.23 7.76 -1.82
C THR A 699 -54.95 8.51 -0.52
N VAL A 700 -54.15 7.90 0.36
CA VAL A 700 -53.68 8.52 1.61
C VAL A 700 -52.23 8.93 1.43
N PHE A 701 -51.95 10.20 1.67
CA PHE A 701 -50.60 10.77 1.57
C PHE A 701 -49.99 10.96 2.95
N LEU A 702 -48.81 10.39 3.14
CA LEU A 702 -47.91 10.67 4.25
C LEU A 702 -46.78 11.56 3.75
N VAL A 703 -46.81 12.85 4.12
CA VAL A 703 -45.79 13.83 3.72
C VAL A 703 -44.73 13.91 4.81
N GLU A 704 -43.51 13.55 4.46
CA GLU A 704 -42.36 13.48 5.35
C GLU A 704 -42.67 12.85 6.73
N PRO A 705 -43.31 11.66 6.79
CA PRO A 705 -43.85 11.11 8.03
C PRO A 705 -42.78 10.71 9.05
N THR A 706 -43.21 10.58 10.29
CA THR A 706 -42.50 9.83 11.33
C THR A 706 -42.64 8.32 11.12
N ILE A 707 -41.73 7.53 11.72
CA ILE A 707 -41.82 6.06 11.69
C ILE A 707 -43.12 5.59 12.34
N GLN A 708 -43.55 6.25 13.42
CA GLN A 708 -44.78 5.90 14.14
C GLN A 708 -46.02 6.07 13.27
N GLU A 709 -46.14 7.19 12.55
CA GLU A 709 -47.25 7.44 11.62
C GLU A 709 -47.28 6.41 10.48
N LEU A 710 -46.10 6.10 9.92
CA LEU A 710 -45.99 5.07 8.88
C LEU A 710 -46.38 3.68 9.39
N HIS A 711 -45.91 3.29 10.57
CA HIS A 711 -46.31 2.03 11.21
C HIS A 711 -47.82 2.01 11.45
N GLN A 712 -48.41 3.09 11.93
CA GLN A 712 -49.85 3.16 12.17
C GLN A 712 -50.64 2.93 10.88
N GLN A 713 -50.25 3.54 9.76
CA GLN A 713 -50.92 3.34 8.48
C GLN A 713 -50.72 1.92 7.92
N LEU A 714 -49.51 1.36 8.00
CA LEU A 714 -49.25 -0.01 7.54
C LEU A 714 -50.02 -1.08 8.36
N TRP A 715 -50.42 -0.74 9.59
CA TRP A 715 -51.28 -1.56 10.45
C TRP A 715 -52.77 -1.23 10.34
N ASP A 716 -53.20 -0.47 9.33
CA ASP A 716 -54.62 -0.22 9.07
C ASP A 716 -55.38 -1.53 8.83
N GLU A 717 -56.47 -1.73 9.58
CA GLU A 717 -57.34 -2.92 9.50
C GLU A 717 -58.03 -3.03 8.13
N GLN A 718 -58.29 -1.90 7.49
CA GLN A 718 -58.85 -1.87 6.14
C GLN A 718 -57.85 -2.33 5.08
N GLY A 719 -56.54 -2.35 5.39
CA GLY A 719 -55.45 -2.76 4.48
C GLY A 719 -55.25 -1.84 3.26
N TRP A 720 -54.26 -2.18 2.44
CA TRP A 720 -53.85 -1.39 1.26
C TRP A 720 -53.78 -2.29 0.03
N ASP A 721 -54.04 -1.74 -1.15
CA ASP A 721 -53.88 -2.47 -2.42
C ASP A 721 -52.54 -2.11 -3.08
N ILE A 722 -52.17 -0.83 -3.01
CA ILE A 722 -50.94 -0.28 -3.56
C ILE A 722 -50.19 0.50 -2.48
N PHE A 723 -48.88 0.27 -2.40
CA PHE A 723 -47.95 1.07 -1.61
C PHE A 723 -47.06 1.87 -2.58
N CYS A 724 -47.02 3.18 -2.47
CA CYS A 724 -46.22 4.05 -3.33
C CYS A 724 -45.24 4.86 -2.49
N PHE A 725 -43.98 4.91 -2.93
CA PHE A 725 -42.95 5.77 -2.35
C PHE A 725 -42.38 6.69 -3.43
N SER A 726 -42.47 7.99 -3.20
CA SER A 726 -41.81 9.04 -3.99
C SER A 726 -40.86 9.80 -3.09
N GLY A 727 -39.56 9.74 -3.41
CA GLY A 727 -38.54 10.32 -2.55
C GLY A 727 -37.14 9.80 -2.85
N HIS A 728 -36.19 10.22 -2.02
CA HIS A 728 -34.82 9.71 -2.12
C HIS A 728 -34.70 8.28 -1.61
N SER A 729 -34.09 7.40 -2.40
CA SER A 729 -33.70 6.05 -1.99
C SER A 729 -32.28 5.74 -2.44
N SER A 730 -31.66 4.76 -1.80
CA SER A 730 -30.34 4.24 -2.19
C SER A 730 -30.28 2.75 -1.91
N SER A 731 -29.65 1.99 -2.80
CA SER A 731 -29.29 0.59 -2.57
C SER A 731 -27.77 0.44 -2.46
N GLN A 732 -27.29 -0.51 -1.64
CA GLN A 732 -25.88 -0.90 -1.65
C GLN A 732 -25.47 -1.46 -3.02
N ILE A 733 -24.18 -1.37 -3.35
CA ILE A 733 -23.66 -1.75 -4.69
C ILE A 733 -23.91 -3.22 -5.00
N ASP A 734 -23.87 -4.09 -4.00
CA ASP A 734 -24.17 -5.53 -4.11
C ASP A 734 -25.69 -5.84 -4.16
N GLY A 735 -26.54 -4.80 -4.08
CA GLY A 735 -28.00 -4.93 -4.04
C GLY A 735 -28.51 -5.64 -2.79
N SER A 736 -27.71 -5.74 -1.71
CA SER A 736 -28.08 -6.51 -0.52
C SER A 736 -29.03 -5.78 0.43
N THR A 737 -28.99 -4.45 0.45
CA THR A 737 -29.88 -3.63 1.29
C THR A 737 -30.32 -2.37 0.56
N GLY A 738 -31.59 -1.99 0.75
CA GLY A 738 -32.16 -0.76 0.24
C GLY A 738 -32.62 0.14 1.38
N LYS A 739 -32.45 1.46 1.23
CA LYS A 739 -32.89 2.46 2.22
C LYS A 739 -33.63 3.61 1.56
N MET A 740 -34.60 4.17 2.26
CA MET A 740 -35.47 5.26 1.80
C MET A 740 -35.48 6.41 2.80
N LEU A 741 -35.44 7.66 2.33
CA LEU A 741 -35.64 8.83 3.19
C LEU A 741 -37.12 9.14 3.26
N ILE A 742 -37.72 8.72 4.36
CA ILE A 742 -39.13 9.01 4.60
C ILE A 742 -39.35 10.46 5.04
N ASN A 743 -38.34 11.18 5.51
CA ASN A 743 -38.39 12.60 5.85
C ASN A 743 -36.99 13.24 5.79
N GLN A 744 -36.84 14.49 6.24
CA GLN A 744 -35.55 15.22 6.18
C GLN A 744 -34.36 14.51 6.83
N THR A 745 -34.58 13.69 7.86
CA THR A 745 -33.50 13.14 8.69
C THR A 745 -33.51 11.61 8.80
N LYS A 746 -34.67 10.97 8.60
CA LYS A 746 -34.84 9.54 8.82
C LYS A 746 -34.64 8.75 7.52
N LEU A 747 -33.50 8.05 7.48
CA LEU A 747 -33.21 6.96 6.57
C LEU A 747 -33.80 5.66 7.15
N LEU A 748 -34.62 4.95 6.37
CA LEU A 748 -35.38 3.77 6.79
C LEU A 748 -35.08 2.58 5.86
N GLY A 749 -34.73 1.43 6.42
CA GLY A 749 -34.59 0.17 5.68
C GLY A 749 -35.85 -0.70 5.75
N ILE A 750 -35.98 -1.67 4.84
CA ILE A 750 -37.15 -2.58 4.81
C ILE A 750 -37.23 -3.47 6.04
N LYS A 751 -36.07 -3.84 6.62
CA LYS A 751 -36.01 -4.63 7.87
C LYS A 751 -36.71 -3.96 9.04
N GLU A 752 -36.68 -2.62 9.12
CA GLU A 752 -37.37 -1.85 10.17
C GLU A 752 -38.90 -1.92 10.00
N LEU A 753 -39.38 -2.07 8.76
CA LEU A 753 -40.80 -2.18 8.42
C LEU A 753 -41.30 -3.63 8.30
N LYS A 754 -40.43 -4.63 8.48
CA LYS A 754 -40.72 -6.05 8.19
C LYS A 754 -42.10 -6.48 8.69
N HIS A 755 -42.38 -6.33 9.98
CA HIS A 755 -43.65 -6.77 10.56
C HIS A 755 -44.86 -5.97 10.06
N ALA A 756 -44.70 -4.67 9.87
CA ALA A 756 -45.77 -3.80 9.39
C ALA A 756 -46.12 -4.10 7.92
N LEU A 757 -45.11 -4.27 7.07
CA LEU A 757 -45.29 -4.67 5.67
C LEU A 757 -45.85 -6.09 5.56
N THR A 758 -45.38 -7.05 6.34
CA THR A 758 -45.99 -8.39 6.38
C THR A 758 -47.47 -8.32 6.71
N LYS A 759 -47.87 -7.48 7.68
CA LYS A 759 -49.29 -7.27 7.99
C LYS A 759 -50.07 -6.58 6.87
N ALA A 760 -49.47 -5.61 6.18
CA ALA A 760 -50.09 -4.98 5.02
C ALA A 760 -50.30 -5.99 3.86
N ILE A 761 -49.34 -6.89 3.62
CA ILE A 761 -49.41 -7.97 2.63
C ILE A 761 -50.50 -8.98 3.00
N GLU A 762 -50.52 -9.43 4.26
CA GLU A 762 -51.59 -10.29 4.79
C GLU A 762 -52.98 -9.65 4.64
N ARG A 763 -53.04 -8.32 4.61
CA ARG A 763 -54.26 -7.52 4.43
C ARG A 763 -54.47 -7.05 2.98
N GLY A 764 -53.80 -7.65 2.01
CA GLY A 764 -54.13 -7.48 0.60
C GLY A 764 -53.21 -6.56 -0.22
N LEU A 765 -52.08 -6.07 0.33
CA LEU A 765 -51.11 -5.30 -0.46
C LEU A 765 -50.60 -6.15 -1.64
N GLN A 766 -50.86 -5.71 -2.88
CA GLN A 766 -50.49 -6.44 -4.10
C GLN A 766 -49.31 -5.81 -4.86
N LEU A 767 -49.22 -4.47 -4.87
CA LEU A 767 -48.24 -3.75 -5.67
C LEU A 767 -47.50 -2.71 -4.83
N ALA A 768 -46.16 -2.72 -4.88
CA ALA A 768 -45.34 -1.66 -4.33
C ALA A 768 -44.61 -0.90 -5.44
N ILE A 769 -44.73 0.43 -5.48
CA ILE A 769 -44.12 1.30 -6.48
C ILE A 769 -43.06 2.16 -5.80
N PHE A 770 -41.80 1.99 -6.18
CA PHE A 770 -40.69 2.80 -5.69
C PHE A 770 -40.24 3.75 -6.79
N ASN A 771 -40.84 4.94 -6.82
CA ASN A 771 -40.51 6.00 -7.76
C ASN A 771 -39.28 6.79 -7.29
N SER A 772 -38.17 6.08 -7.03
CA SER A 772 -37.00 6.59 -6.30
C SER A 772 -35.68 6.24 -6.98
N CYS A 773 -34.55 6.72 -6.45
CA CYS A 773 -33.24 6.73 -7.13
C CYS A 773 -32.58 5.35 -7.33
N ASP A 774 -32.89 4.30 -6.59
CA ASP A 774 -32.35 2.95 -6.87
C ASP A 774 -33.17 1.97 -6.04
N GLY A 775 -33.82 1.01 -6.71
CA GLY A 775 -34.79 0.14 -6.07
C GLY A 775 -34.47 -1.35 -6.12
N LEU A 776 -33.36 -1.79 -6.74
CA LEU A 776 -33.06 -3.24 -6.80
C LEU A 776 -32.73 -3.83 -5.42
N GLY A 777 -32.02 -3.10 -4.56
CA GLY A 777 -31.77 -3.52 -3.18
C GLY A 777 -33.05 -3.56 -2.33
N LEU A 778 -33.95 -2.59 -2.54
CA LEU A 778 -35.28 -2.59 -1.94
C LEU A 778 -36.11 -3.80 -2.42
N ALA A 779 -36.12 -4.05 -3.73
CA ALA A 779 -36.85 -5.17 -4.33
C ALA A 779 -36.42 -6.51 -3.76
N LYS A 780 -35.12 -6.72 -3.52
CA LYS A 780 -34.62 -7.95 -2.91
C LYS A 780 -35.15 -8.15 -1.48
N GLU A 781 -35.02 -7.13 -0.62
CA GLU A 781 -35.49 -7.22 0.77
C GLU A 781 -37.02 -7.38 0.86
N LEU A 782 -37.75 -6.78 -0.08
CA LEU A 782 -39.21 -6.88 -0.17
C LEU A 782 -39.69 -8.19 -0.80
N ALA A 783 -38.92 -8.76 -1.72
CA ALA A 783 -39.17 -10.10 -2.26
C ALA A 783 -39.04 -11.16 -1.16
N ASP A 784 -38.09 -11.01 -0.22
CA ASP A 784 -38.00 -11.88 0.97
C ASP A 784 -39.24 -11.77 1.88
N LEU A 785 -39.95 -10.63 1.86
CA LEU A 785 -41.24 -10.45 2.53
C LEU A 785 -42.43 -11.00 1.73
N HIS A 786 -42.19 -11.58 0.55
CA HIS A 786 -43.19 -12.11 -0.35
C HIS A 786 -44.20 -11.04 -0.83
N ILE A 787 -43.74 -9.81 -1.05
CA ILE A 787 -44.57 -8.83 -1.78
C ILE A 787 -44.85 -9.37 -3.19
N PRO A 788 -46.12 -9.39 -3.65
CA PRO A 788 -46.44 -10.02 -4.93
C PRO A 788 -45.75 -9.38 -6.13
N GLN A 789 -45.85 -8.06 -6.25
CA GLN A 789 -45.35 -7.30 -7.40
C GLN A 789 -44.78 -5.95 -6.97
N MET A 790 -43.71 -5.52 -7.63
CA MET A 790 -43.00 -4.28 -7.34
C MET A 790 -42.51 -3.61 -8.60
N ILE A 791 -42.57 -2.29 -8.67
CA ILE A 791 -41.93 -1.50 -9.73
C ILE A 791 -40.78 -0.73 -9.12
N VAL A 792 -39.59 -0.91 -9.69
CA VAL A 792 -38.34 -0.32 -9.19
C VAL A 792 -37.50 0.21 -10.36
N MET A 793 -36.51 1.03 -10.02
CA MET A 793 -35.51 1.53 -10.97
C MET A 793 -34.21 0.73 -10.82
N ARG A 794 -33.61 0.30 -11.95
CA ARG A 794 -32.33 -0.43 -11.98
C ARG A 794 -31.15 0.43 -11.49
N GLU A 795 -31.23 1.73 -11.71
CA GLU A 795 -30.20 2.74 -11.47
C GLU A 795 -30.84 4.10 -11.10
N PRO A 796 -30.07 5.09 -10.59
CA PRO A 796 -30.47 6.49 -10.42
C PRO A 796 -31.32 7.02 -11.56
N VAL A 797 -32.56 7.40 -11.22
CA VAL A 797 -33.50 7.99 -12.17
C VAL A 797 -33.56 9.51 -11.99
N PRO A 798 -33.45 10.30 -13.07
CA PRO A 798 -33.72 11.73 -13.02
C PRO A 798 -35.17 11.99 -12.63
N ASP A 799 -35.42 13.08 -11.91
CA ASP A 799 -36.75 13.35 -11.35
C ASP A 799 -37.85 13.43 -12.40
N LYS A 800 -37.54 14.09 -13.53
CA LYS A 800 -38.46 14.22 -14.65
C LYS A 800 -38.81 12.87 -15.29
N VAL A 801 -37.84 11.96 -15.39
CA VAL A 801 -38.04 10.61 -15.93
C VAL A 801 -38.93 9.80 -14.99
N ALA A 802 -38.70 9.88 -13.68
CA ALA A 802 -39.51 9.21 -12.66
C ALA A 802 -40.98 9.68 -12.70
N GLN A 803 -41.19 11.00 -12.75
CA GLN A 803 -42.54 11.60 -12.86
C GLN A 803 -43.28 11.15 -14.12
N GLU A 804 -42.61 11.22 -15.28
CA GLU A 804 -43.25 10.85 -16.55
C GLU A 804 -43.49 9.35 -16.64
N PHE A 805 -42.61 8.51 -16.08
CA PHE A 805 -42.88 7.09 -15.93
C PHE A 805 -44.11 6.83 -15.07
N LEU A 806 -44.15 7.38 -13.85
CA LEU A 806 -45.24 7.18 -12.89
C LEU A 806 -46.58 7.64 -13.49
N LYS A 807 -46.60 8.82 -14.10
CA LYS A 807 -47.75 9.37 -14.81
C LYS A 807 -48.25 8.47 -15.93
N ASN A 808 -47.37 8.04 -16.83
CA ASN A 808 -47.76 7.18 -17.95
C ASN A 808 -48.21 5.80 -17.47
N PHE A 809 -47.52 5.24 -16.47
CA PHE A 809 -47.85 3.96 -15.86
C PHE A 809 -49.25 4.01 -15.23
N LEU A 810 -49.49 4.93 -14.29
CA LEU A 810 -50.76 5.02 -13.58
C LEU A 810 -51.91 5.34 -14.53
N THR A 811 -51.70 6.21 -15.53
CA THR A 811 -52.73 6.54 -16.55
C THR A 811 -53.13 5.32 -17.37
N THR A 812 -52.19 4.47 -17.75
CA THR A 812 -52.46 3.26 -18.54
C THR A 812 -53.04 2.16 -17.65
N PHE A 813 -52.43 1.94 -16.48
CA PHE A 813 -52.88 0.94 -15.52
C PHE A 813 -54.31 1.23 -15.07
N SER A 814 -54.63 2.48 -14.71
CA SER A 814 -55.97 2.87 -14.22
C SER A 814 -57.10 2.73 -15.23
N ARG A 815 -56.79 2.44 -16.50
CA ARG A 815 -57.78 2.16 -17.57
C ARG A 815 -58.14 0.68 -17.68
N GLY A 816 -57.56 -0.19 -16.85
CA GLY A 816 -57.83 -1.63 -16.85
C GLY A 816 -56.80 -2.48 -17.61
N GLU A 817 -55.74 -1.87 -18.13
CA GLU A 817 -54.65 -2.60 -18.79
C GLU A 817 -53.90 -3.50 -17.79
N SER A 818 -53.27 -4.56 -18.31
CA SER A 818 -52.44 -5.44 -17.48
C SER A 818 -51.20 -4.72 -16.97
N LEU A 819 -50.69 -5.13 -15.80
CA LEU A 819 -49.50 -4.56 -15.18
C LEU A 819 -48.31 -4.56 -16.14
N TYR A 820 -48.07 -5.67 -16.84
CA TYR A 820 -47.02 -5.79 -17.86
C TYR A 820 -47.20 -4.77 -19.00
N THR A 821 -48.43 -4.62 -19.51
CA THR A 821 -48.72 -3.67 -20.58
C THR A 821 -48.52 -2.23 -20.12
N ALA A 822 -48.96 -1.90 -18.90
CA ALA A 822 -48.80 -0.59 -18.33
C ALA A 822 -47.33 -0.22 -18.10
N VAL A 823 -46.52 -1.13 -17.54
CA VAL A 823 -45.07 -0.94 -17.36
C VAL A 823 -44.36 -0.79 -18.71
N ARG A 824 -44.65 -1.67 -19.66
CA ARG A 824 -44.08 -1.62 -21.01
C ARG A 824 -44.36 -0.29 -21.71
N GLN A 825 -45.62 0.10 -21.80
CA GLN A 825 -46.00 1.36 -22.47
C GLN A 825 -45.45 2.59 -21.75
N ALA A 826 -45.40 2.57 -20.41
CA ALA A 826 -44.82 3.66 -19.65
C ALA A 826 -43.31 3.79 -19.91
N ARG A 827 -42.59 2.67 -19.97
CA ARG A 827 -41.17 2.63 -20.35
C ARG A 827 -40.97 3.12 -21.78
N GLU A 828 -41.70 2.59 -22.76
CA GLU A 828 -41.58 2.97 -24.17
C GLU A 828 -41.80 4.48 -24.38
N ARG A 829 -42.73 5.10 -23.63
CA ARG A 829 -42.95 6.57 -23.70
C ARG A 829 -41.81 7.41 -23.14
N LEU A 830 -40.84 6.82 -22.42
CA LEU A 830 -39.63 7.52 -21.99
C LEU A 830 -38.66 7.79 -23.13
N GLU A 831 -38.82 7.14 -24.29
CA GLU A 831 -38.02 7.41 -25.49
C GLU A 831 -38.03 8.89 -25.87
N ALA A 832 -39.17 9.58 -25.66
CA ALA A 832 -39.32 11.02 -25.89
C ALA A 832 -38.39 11.89 -25.02
N TRP A 833 -37.77 11.31 -23.99
CA TRP A 833 -36.88 11.98 -23.05
C TRP A 833 -35.42 11.59 -23.21
N GLU A 834 -35.06 10.67 -24.11
CA GLU A 834 -33.67 10.19 -24.25
C GLU A 834 -32.71 11.23 -24.87
N ASP A 835 -33.26 12.25 -25.54
CA ASP A 835 -32.50 13.43 -25.98
C ASP A 835 -32.02 14.30 -24.81
N GLU A 836 -32.71 14.28 -23.67
CA GLU A 836 -32.31 15.02 -22.47
C GLU A 836 -31.67 14.09 -21.43
N PHE A 837 -32.23 12.89 -21.28
CA PHE A 837 -31.83 11.84 -20.34
C PHE A 837 -31.55 10.53 -21.10
N PRO A 838 -30.39 10.40 -21.77
CA PRO A 838 -29.99 9.19 -22.48
C PRO A 838 -30.24 7.91 -21.69
N TYR A 839 -30.81 6.91 -22.36
CA TYR A 839 -31.10 5.59 -21.80
C TYR A 839 -32.15 5.58 -20.67
N ALA A 840 -33.04 6.57 -20.62
CA ALA A 840 -34.16 6.63 -19.66
C ALA A 840 -35.05 5.38 -19.71
N THR A 841 -35.20 4.77 -20.89
CA THR A 841 -35.96 3.52 -21.06
C THR A 841 -35.33 2.35 -20.30
N TRP A 842 -34.04 2.38 -19.97
CA TRP A 842 -33.36 1.27 -19.32
C TRP A 842 -33.66 1.15 -17.82
N LEU A 843 -34.22 2.20 -17.22
CA LEU A 843 -34.28 2.34 -15.76
C LEU A 843 -35.44 1.53 -15.16
N PRO A 844 -36.71 1.68 -15.60
CA PRO A 844 -37.83 1.02 -14.93
C PRO A 844 -37.85 -0.49 -15.18
N ILE A 845 -38.14 -1.26 -14.14
CA ILE A 845 -38.32 -2.70 -14.22
C ILE A 845 -39.38 -3.21 -13.25
N LEU A 846 -40.15 -4.18 -13.72
CA LEU A 846 -41.06 -4.96 -12.88
C LEU A 846 -40.28 -6.06 -12.17
N PHE A 847 -40.46 -6.16 -10.86
CA PHE A 847 -39.97 -7.25 -10.02
C PHE A 847 -41.18 -7.96 -9.43
N GLN A 848 -41.27 -9.28 -9.58
CA GLN A 848 -42.44 -10.05 -9.17
C GLN A 848 -42.06 -11.39 -8.58
N ASN A 849 -42.92 -11.93 -7.72
CA ASN A 849 -42.83 -13.33 -7.32
C ASN A 849 -43.31 -14.23 -8.48
N SER A 850 -42.52 -15.24 -8.85
CA SER A 850 -42.81 -16.17 -9.95
C SER A 850 -44.13 -16.92 -9.83
N ALA A 851 -44.68 -17.06 -8.63
CA ALA A 851 -45.95 -17.76 -8.38
C ALA A 851 -47.19 -16.85 -8.52
N GLU A 852 -47.00 -15.57 -8.86
CA GLU A 852 -48.06 -14.57 -8.92
C GLU A 852 -48.66 -14.38 -10.31
N VAL A 853 -49.96 -14.10 -10.34
CA VAL A 853 -50.71 -13.87 -11.59
C VAL A 853 -50.71 -12.37 -11.90
N GLY A 854 -50.54 -12.02 -13.18
CA GLY A 854 -50.57 -10.65 -13.65
C GLY A 854 -51.80 -9.87 -13.16
N MET A 855 -51.56 -8.67 -12.64
CA MET A 855 -52.56 -7.77 -12.08
C MET A 855 -53.14 -6.85 -13.16
N SER A 856 -54.41 -6.43 -13.01
CA SER A 856 -55.03 -5.38 -13.83
C SER A 856 -55.89 -4.49 -12.93
N TRP A 857 -56.00 -3.21 -13.27
CA TRP A 857 -56.88 -2.30 -12.55
C TRP A 857 -58.33 -2.75 -12.61
N GLY A 858 -59.06 -2.65 -11.51
CA GLY A 858 -60.43 -3.16 -11.38
C GLY A 858 -60.55 -4.64 -10.97
N LYS A 859 -59.52 -5.49 -11.10
CA LYS A 859 -59.50 -6.82 -10.41
C LYS A 859 -59.14 -6.73 -8.91
N LEU A 860 -58.89 -5.51 -8.45
CA LEU A 860 -58.89 -5.09 -7.04
C LEU A 860 -60.32 -4.83 -6.51
N LEU A 861 -61.28 -4.73 -7.42
CA LEU A 861 -62.69 -4.49 -7.16
C LEU A 861 -63.48 -5.75 -7.52
N PRO A 862 -64.61 -6.06 -6.86
CA PRO A 862 -65.43 -7.20 -7.23
C PRO A 862 -65.92 -7.05 -8.68
N ASP A 863 -65.90 -8.16 -9.43
CA ASP A 863 -66.61 -8.28 -10.71
C ASP A 863 -68.06 -7.81 -10.50
N LYS A 864 -68.53 -6.88 -11.35
CA LYS A 864 -69.93 -6.42 -11.35
C LYS A 864 -70.88 -7.51 -11.79
#